data_AF-A0AAV4PTL4-F1
#
_entry.id   AF-A0AAV4PTL4-F1
#
_cell.length_a   1.000
_cell.length_b   1.000
_cell.length_c   1.000
_cell.angle_alpha   90.00
_cell.angle_beta   90.00
_cell.angle_gamma   90.00
#
_symmetry.space_group_name_H-M   'P 1'
#
loop_
_entity.id
_entity.type
_entity.pdbx_description
1 polymer ?
#
loop_
_entity_poly.entity_id
_entity_poly.type
_entity_poly.pdbx_seq_one_letter_code
_entity_poly.pdbx_strand_id
1 'polypeptide(L)'
;MYVIPPKLQDLSAWPSTRKSPSPAEIWEISAPPDKSLIWCIVLSFVISSEKDSPWQVTLLGAKAQIKELMEKRNIAGGPLNFNHIKKMIMNFNPFKNQHSFYSNKEVIKIIRMFELKLNRRRRSDSNSASQRNDDLKLEAAAEILECCIEVYETDSSGNRQEPISYNRTAKRKIILFQYSEVPKKLKRITSPDKSFKIINIFAFGMSLEKAFPLRKEALHHILLRAKVNAKIILGIKTSYDDSENFLALLLKNPTWRDVITSIYLSPYIAWKLEAAGLNTDPCSFKQSDFSAFYYCMGLDSSRLLHVLYNYASNNFEHSDKTTRNPDERTLTALEKIKSALLKDYSKSNNFSILGNKRDVAYKTLQEILCFNEYQHCVVSKINALPTNHSQQTDAENLQRKNKIVEILLEMYSQYFHYPDRNNVASGNFFDNFIKYSEYYENLDNYTCLLFFDLILYVNQSGDDIKHAVHNLFLTVFGYTLFEKCKHGVHCLECVLTSETCALRFIPFTFRSKFKENAEDLLNKLKRSPNETLINPSTSGSSTSSNPSTASKKKPGPNSILTRITASLKDLPEVKDQFLINRLLKYVGAAISFTLSDGDIKGVLSVERALQVIGETLNTTESSSVIGHLLCSCLPEDVVIEFFKIRNHCLSKYRPRAMKGKLSLEKDILRFEKLQKMITKFFKIVEAVNHSQCFRIFEDMIKKGREESVGVSDALYQNIAEHHNALTMFMKEKYHENISNFKLLANKLLDYVENELSINKRLNRKLGQFYTLKFLFSYIGNQCDLEHRSELVIVLENLNSLSQSIESKSIVGKGEIDITSQDEQDMVQVISSLRVVSNKIFAEVNQAQYEKIVLSEISTFFNDARSSNLWFTDDEISTIKKFISDHMQISRNAKVSVKNYLENGHTIQEHEAKQLLDKIFTPKDKTSILRVLTTSPERKALTSALNTLKCDSDKKDLFQSNSDDLDGLIKFAEIKDGKRLLLSFDFQDDNLHQNVLQFLNRKVELLLERISHLKSILIEEDEEISSLWAWGKSEAIKTHVRYLMSQRFQKEDVRLSLEMLLFDCMNILKTSESLSHLWTKANYLFSGASLRDILSHGSTILEIVGGSLDKDDLPSQFIDKMLELIEDSEGIRALSDLWGRSKLTDQQQFEDLISTDDDSDLLLQKIKKWKKNRSQGTVGWKDYLSLLPFN
;
A
#
# COMPACT_ATOMS: atom_id res chain seq x y z
N MET A 1 11.37 13.42 20.68
CA MET A 1 10.24 13.60 21.63
C MET A 1 9.24 14.51 20.96
N TYR A 2 7.96 14.19 21.15
CA TYR A 2 6.81 14.66 20.36
C TYR A 2 6.14 15.85 21.05
N VAL A 3 5.59 16.79 20.26
CA VAL A 3 4.75 17.90 20.76
C VAL A 3 3.34 17.33 20.89
N ILE A 4 2.76 17.39 22.09
CA ILE A 4 1.45 16.81 22.41
C ILE A 4 0.34 17.71 21.82
N PRO A 5 -0.75 17.13 21.27
CA PRO A 5 -1.90 17.91 20.80
C PRO A 5 -2.43 18.89 21.86
N PRO A 6 -3.07 20.00 21.45
CA PRO A 6 -3.72 20.93 22.36
C PRO A 6 -4.68 20.19 23.29
N LYS A 7 -4.66 20.56 24.58
CA LYS A 7 -5.54 19.96 25.58
C LYS A 7 -6.33 21.02 26.31
N LEU A 8 -7.64 20.82 26.47
CA LEU A 8 -8.45 21.69 27.31
C LEU A 8 -8.19 21.36 28.78
N GLN A 9 -7.82 22.36 29.58
CA GLN A 9 -7.53 22.22 31.00
C GLN A 9 -8.52 23.06 31.82
N ASP A 10 -9.11 22.43 32.82
CA ASP A 10 -9.89 23.11 33.86
C ASP A 10 -8.97 23.54 35.00
N LEU A 11 -8.77 24.85 35.13
CA LEU A 11 -7.90 25.45 36.14
C LEU A 11 -8.51 25.39 37.54
N SER A 12 -9.83 25.18 37.66
CA SER A 12 -10.50 25.02 38.96
C SER A 12 -10.11 23.71 39.66
N ALA A 13 -9.60 22.75 38.89
CA ALA A 13 -9.22 21.44 39.37
C ALA A 13 -7.77 21.39 39.92
N TRP A 14 -7.09 22.54 40.04
CA TRP A 14 -5.85 22.72 40.81
C TRP A 14 -6.17 23.27 42.21
N PRO A 15 -5.39 22.92 43.25
CA PRO A 15 -5.57 23.47 44.59
C PRO A 15 -5.48 25.00 44.58
N SER A 16 -6.52 25.68 45.05
CA SER A 16 -6.62 27.15 44.99
C SER A 16 -6.08 27.84 46.23
N THR A 17 -5.35 28.94 46.08
CA THR A 17 -4.95 29.84 47.18
C THR A 17 -5.84 31.08 47.34
N ARG A 18 -7.03 31.12 46.69
CA ARG A 18 -8.12 32.14 46.70
C ARG A 18 -8.29 32.93 45.38
N LYS A 19 -9.52 33.45 45.22
CA LYS A 19 -10.17 34.21 44.12
C LYS A 19 -9.25 35.07 43.24
N SER A 20 -8.51 34.45 42.33
CA SER A 20 -8.04 35.09 41.09
C SER A 20 -9.14 34.98 40.03
N PRO A 21 -9.42 36.02 39.23
CA PRO A 21 -10.33 35.94 38.08
C PRO A 21 -9.66 35.23 36.89
N SER A 22 -9.01 34.09 37.14
CA SER A 22 -8.51 33.24 36.07
C SER A 22 -9.69 32.61 35.33
N PRO A 23 -9.64 32.45 34.00
CA PRO A 23 -10.66 31.70 33.28
C PRO A 23 -10.75 30.28 33.83
N ALA A 24 -11.97 29.74 33.95
CA ALA A 24 -12.18 28.39 34.45
C ALA A 24 -11.50 27.34 33.55
N GLU A 25 -11.53 27.56 32.23
CA GLU A 25 -10.94 26.65 31.25
C GLU A 25 -9.98 27.38 30.31
N ILE A 26 -8.88 26.71 29.95
CA ILE A 26 -7.88 27.22 29.02
C ILE A 26 -7.31 26.10 28.16
N TRP A 27 -6.93 26.40 26.91
CA TRP A 27 -6.22 25.44 26.07
C TRP A 27 -4.74 25.43 26.41
N GLU A 28 -4.22 24.30 26.81
CA GLU A 28 -2.81 24.03 26.95
C GLU A 28 -2.20 23.68 25.58
N ILE A 29 -1.22 24.47 25.17
CA ILE A 29 -0.46 24.28 23.93
C ILE A 29 0.96 23.87 24.27
N SER A 30 1.33 22.65 23.88
CA SER A 30 2.66 22.14 24.17
C SER A 30 3.72 22.74 23.23
N ALA A 31 4.94 22.81 23.75
CA ALA A 31 6.11 23.28 23.03
C ALA A 31 7.15 22.16 22.89
N PRO A 32 8.14 22.31 22.00
CA PRO A 32 9.24 21.35 21.90
C PRO A 32 9.93 21.17 23.26
N PRO A 33 10.16 19.93 23.73
CA PRO A 33 10.78 19.70 25.05
C PRO A 33 12.13 20.38 25.20
N ASP A 34 12.93 20.41 24.12
CA ASP A 34 14.15 21.20 24.08
C ASP A 34 13.81 22.69 24.11
N LYS A 35 14.22 23.35 25.20
CA LYS A 35 13.92 24.77 25.48
C LYS A 35 12.43 25.09 25.59
N SER A 36 11.60 24.13 26.00
CA SER A 36 10.15 24.27 26.18
C SER A 36 9.78 25.54 26.97
N LEU A 37 10.47 25.81 28.08
CA LEU A 37 10.27 27.02 28.90
C LEU A 37 10.38 28.32 28.08
N ILE A 38 11.44 28.44 27.28
CA ILE A 38 11.71 29.66 26.50
C ILE A 38 10.67 29.83 25.39
N TRP A 39 10.33 28.74 24.70
CA TRP A 39 9.26 28.74 23.70
C TRP A 39 7.94 29.22 24.30
N CYS A 40 7.55 28.64 25.43
CA CYS A 40 6.29 28.95 26.09
C CYS A 40 6.21 30.40 26.55
N ILE A 41 7.29 30.94 27.13
CA ILE A 41 7.34 32.36 27.54
C ILE A 41 7.20 33.27 26.32
N VAL A 42 8.01 33.06 25.27
CA VAL A 42 8.02 33.96 24.09
C VAL A 42 6.67 33.91 23.37
N LEU A 43 6.11 32.73 23.15
CA LEU A 43 4.83 32.59 22.44
C LEU A 43 3.69 33.15 23.27
N SER A 44 3.59 32.80 24.55
CA SER A 44 2.53 33.31 25.43
C SER A 44 2.59 34.84 25.56
N PHE A 45 3.80 35.40 25.65
CA PHE A 45 4.00 36.84 25.58
C PHE A 45 3.57 37.39 24.22
N VAL A 46 4.18 37.03 23.10
CA VAL A 46 3.84 37.67 21.81
C VAL A 46 2.34 37.56 21.48
N ILE A 47 1.71 36.40 21.72
CA ILE A 47 0.28 36.15 21.48
C ILE A 47 -0.62 36.99 22.40
N SER A 48 -0.21 37.25 23.65
CA SER A 48 -0.96 38.13 24.58
C SER A 48 -0.73 39.63 24.32
N SER A 49 0.12 40.00 23.36
CA SER A 49 0.47 41.41 23.13
C SER A 49 -0.57 42.09 22.25
N GLU A 50 -0.75 43.41 22.44
CA GLU A 50 -1.58 44.21 21.53
C GLU A 50 -1.01 44.22 20.11
N LYS A 51 -1.90 44.36 19.12
CA LYS A 51 -1.57 44.26 17.69
C LYS A 51 -0.44 45.22 17.27
N ASP A 52 -0.40 46.42 17.83
CA ASP A 52 0.57 47.46 17.49
C ASP A 52 1.67 47.68 18.55
N SER A 53 1.72 46.83 19.58
CA SER A 53 2.77 46.92 20.62
C SER A 53 4.18 46.64 20.07
N PRO A 54 5.21 47.38 20.54
CA PRO A 54 6.62 47.16 20.18
C PRO A 54 7.22 45.97 20.94
N TRP A 55 6.59 44.80 20.84
CA TRP A 55 6.92 43.57 21.56
C TRP A 55 8.41 43.19 21.48
N GLN A 56 9.08 43.47 20.37
CA GLN A 56 10.50 43.18 20.16
C GLN A 56 11.41 44.00 21.06
N VAL A 57 11.01 45.24 21.39
CA VAL A 57 11.77 46.13 22.28
C VAL A 57 11.73 45.59 23.70
N THR A 58 10.56 45.18 24.17
CA THR A 58 10.41 44.53 25.48
C THR A 58 11.14 43.18 25.52
N LEU A 59 10.90 42.32 24.53
CA LEU A 59 11.45 40.97 24.47
C LEU A 59 12.98 40.97 24.35
N LEU A 60 13.54 41.71 23.37
CA LEU A 60 14.96 41.62 22.99
C LEU A 60 15.77 42.88 23.31
N GLY A 61 15.12 44.02 23.53
CA GLY A 61 15.78 45.30 23.80
C GLY A 61 15.81 46.25 22.59
N ALA A 62 16.50 47.39 22.75
CA ALA A 62 16.68 48.36 21.67
C ALA A 62 17.54 47.79 20.52
N LYS A 63 17.51 48.44 19.33
CA LYS A 63 18.23 47.98 18.12
C LYS A 63 19.70 47.64 18.35
N ALA A 64 20.40 48.41 19.19
CA ALA A 64 21.79 48.16 19.54
C ALA A 64 22.00 46.82 20.28
N GLN A 65 21.11 46.48 21.23
CA GLN A 65 21.16 45.21 21.96
C GLN A 65 20.82 44.03 21.05
N ILE A 66 19.88 44.20 20.12
CA ILE A 66 19.54 43.17 19.13
C ILE A 66 20.75 42.84 18.24
N LYS A 67 21.47 43.86 17.76
CA LYS A 67 22.69 43.68 16.96
C LYS A 67 23.75 42.89 17.74
N GLU A 68 23.97 43.26 19.00
CA GLU A 68 24.91 42.57 19.90
C GLU A 68 24.52 41.09 20.14
N LEU A 69 23.22 40.79 20.27
CA LEU A 69 22.73 39.42 20.44
C LEU A 69 22.90 38.57 19.18
N MET A 70 22.76 39.16 17.98
CA MET A 70 22.98 38.47 16.71
C MET A 70 24.45 38.08 16.51
N GLU A 71 25.37 39.02 16.77
CA GLU A 71 26.81 38.82 16.64
C GLU A 71 27.30 37.69 17.56
N LYS A 72 26.90 37.66 18.83
CA LYS A 72 27.38 36.65 19.79
C LYS A 72 26.89 35.22 19.54
N ARG A 73 25.90 34.99 18.66
CA ARG A 73 25.39 33.64 18.33
C ARG A 73 25.84 33.14 16.96
N ASN A 74 26.70 33.87 16.25
CA ASN A 74 27.03 33.59 14.84
C ASN A 74 25.75 33.36 14.01
N ILE A 75 24.70 34.17 14.24
CA ILE A 75 23.47 34.05 13.46
C ILE A 75 23.73 34.66 12.09
N ALA A 76 24.10 33.85 11.12
CA ALA A 76 24.27 34.29 9.73
C ALA A 76 22.92 34.79 9.15
N GLY A 77 22.95 35.96 8.50
CA GLY A 77 21.85 36.48 7.68
C GLY A 77 21.49 37.95 7.91
N GLY A 78 20.88 38.56 6.89
CA GLY A 78 20.43 39.95 6.84
C GLY A 78 19.38 40.36 7.88
N PRO A 79 18.85 41.61 7.80
CA PRO A 79 17.97 42.18 8.82
C PRO A 79 16.71 41.35 9.06
N LEU A 80 16.41 41.05 10.34
CA LEU A 80 15.18 40.35 10.73
C LEU A 80 13.95 41.25 10.50
N ASN A 81 12.95 40.73 9.80
CA ASN A 81 11.68 41.42 9.63
C ASN A 81 10.75 41.11 10.82
N PHE A 82 10.85 41.91 11.89
CA PHE A 82 10.04 41.71 13.10
C PHE A 82 8.53 41.78 12.86
N ASN A 83 8.07 42.55 11.86
CA ASN A 83 6.64 42.60 11.51
C ASN A 83 6.19 41.30 10.87
N HIS A 84 7.01 40.72 9.98
CA HIS A 84 6.76 39.40 9.42
C HIS A 84 6.74 38.33 10.52
N ILE A 85 7.73 38.31 11.40
CA ILE A 85 7.80 37.34 12.51
C ILE A 85 6.62 37.49 13.49
N LYS A 86 6.22 38.72 13.83
CA LYS A 86 5.03 38.96 14.67
C LYS A 86 3.79 38.39 13.99
N LYS A 87 3.61 38.67 12.69
CA LYS A 87 2.49 38.12 11.90
C LYS A 87 2.53 36.59 11.88
N MET A 88 3.71 35.97 11.77
CA MET A 88 3.87 34.52 11.83
C MET A 88 3.45 33.95 13.19
N ILE A 89 3.89 34.55 14.30
CA ILE A 89 3.53 34.11 15.66
C ILE A 89 2.03 34.33 15.92
N MET A 90 1.46 35.45 15.47
CA MET A 90 0.03 35.74 15.65
C MET A 90 -0.87 34.84 14.78
N ASN A 91 -0.37 34.39 13.62
CA ASN A 91 -1.04 33.43 12.76
C ASN A 91 -0.70 31.97 13.11
N PHE A 92 0.03 31.73 14.21
CA PHE A 92 0.32 30.38 14.68
C PHE A 92 -1.00 29.70 15.07
N ASN A 93 -1.38 28.68 14.30
CA ASN A 93 -2.57 27.87 14.57
C ASN A 93 -2.15 26.51 15.13
N PRO A 94 -2.13 26.32 16.47
CA PRO A 94 -1.72 25.07 17.07
C PRO A 94 -2.71 23.93 16.85
N PHE A 95 -3.92 24.20 16.36
CA PHE A 95 -4.93 23.18 16.05
C PHE A 95 -4.80 22.66 14.61
N LYS A 96 -3.97 23.31 13.78
CA LYS A 96 -3.77 22.97 12.36
C LYS A 96 -2.44 22.25 12.11
N ASN A 97 -1.30 22.88 12.42
CA ASN A 97 0.03 22.31 12.20
C ASN A 97 1.06 22.90 13.19
N GLN A 98 1.24 22.24 14.33
CA GLN A 98 2.16 22.70 15.37
C GLN A 98 3.63 22.53 14.95
N HIS A 99 3.93 21.41 14.29
CA HIS A 99 5.31 21.02 14.01
C HIS A 99 5.98 21.92 12.97
N SER A 100 5.27 22.32 11.91
CA SER A 100 5.87 23.17 10.88
C SER A 100 6.26 24.55 11.42
N PHE A 101 5.47 25.12 12.34
CA PHE A 101 5.78 26.39 12.98
C PHE A 101 7.10 26.37 13.77
N TYR A 102 7.33 25.32 14.56
CA TYR A 102 8.55 25.18 15.37
C TYR A 102 9.82 24.94 14.52
N SER A 103 9.69 24.67 13.22
CA SER A 103 10.80 24.57 12.28
C SER A 103 11.24 25.91 11.67
N ASN A 104 10.49 26.99 11.90
CA ASN A 104 10.75 28.26 11.26
C ASN A 104 12.08 28.88 11.72
N LYS A 105 13.01 29.08 10.77
CA LYS A 105 14.36 29.60 11.04
C LYS A 105 14.36 30.98 11.68
N GLU A 106 13.42 31.87 11.34
CA GLU A 106 13.35 33.22 11.90
C GLU A 106 12.84 33.22 13.34
N VAL A 107 11.79 32.45 13.64
CA VAL A 107 11.27 32.30 15.01
C VAL A 107 12.33 31.67 15.91
N ILE A 108 13.05 30.64 15.44
CA ILE A 108 14.16 30.01 16.17
C ILE A 108 15.26 31.03 16.51
N LYS A 109 15.56 31.99 15.62
CA LYS A 109 16.52 33.08 15.91
C LYS A 109 16.05 33.94 17.09
N ILE A 110 14.76 34.31 17.14
CA ILE A 110 14.18 35.05 18.27
C ILE A 110 14.31 34.27 19.58
N ILE A 111 13.93 32.99 19.59
CA ILE A 111 14.03 32.11 20.77
C ILE A 111 15.47 32.06 21.30
N ARG A 112 16.45 31.89 20.40
CA ARG A 112 17.89 31.83 20.78
C ARG A 112 18.41 33.16 21.34
N MET A 113 17.93 34.29 20.81
CA MET A 113 18.31 35.62 21.30
C MET A 113 17.69 35.92 22.66
N PHE A 114 16.41 35.59 22.87
CA PHE A 114 15.75 35.77 24.16
C PHE A 114 16.38 34.89 25.24
N GLU A 115 16.68 33.62 24.93
CA GLU A 115 17.41 32.72 25.82
C GLU A 115 18.76 33.30 26.27
N LEU A 116 19.50 33.96 25.37
CA LEU A 116 20.75 34.63 25.73
C LEU A 116 20.52 35.80 26.67
N LYS A 117 19.54 36.66 26.37
CA LYS A 117 19.20 37.82 27.22
C LYS A 117 18.83 37.37 28.63
N LEU A 118 18.00 36.33 28.73
CA LEU A 118 17.58 35.72 29.99
C LEU A 118 18.78 35.18 30.79
N ASN A 119 19.66 34.43 30.13
CA ASN A 119 20.85 33.87 30.78
C ASN A 119 21.87 34.94 31.21
N ARG A 120 21.94 36.09 30.54
CA ARG A 120 22.78 37.22 30.97
C ARG A 120 22.26 37.90 32.22
N ARG A 121 20.95 38.16 32.27
CA ARG A 121 20.29 38.75 33.44
C ARG A 121 20.47 37.88 34.69
N ARG A 122 20.38 36.56 34.52
CA ARG A 122 20.66 35.61 35.61
C ARG A 122 22.09 35.71 36.18
N ARG A 123 23.10 35.99 35.35
CA ARG A 123 24.51 36.03 35.79
C ARG A 123 24.85 37.25 36.65
N SER A 124 24.00 38.28 36.69
CA SER A 124 24.23 39.42 37.59
C SER A 124 23.80 39.15 39.03
N ASP A 125 22.95 38.13 39.27
CA ASP A 125 22.21 38.00 40.54
C ASP A 125 22.59 36.74 41.35
N SER A 126 23.55 35.93 40.90
CA SER A 126 23.84 34.62 41.53
C SER A 126 24.87 34.69 42.67
N ASN A 127 24.40 34.87 43.91
CA ASN A 127 25.14 34.53 45.15
C ASN A 127 24.44 33.42 46.00
N SER A 128 23.33 32.83 45.54
CA SER A 128 22.63 31.74 46.27
C SER A 128 22.63 30.42 45.49
N ALA A 129 23.18 29.36 46.10
CA ALA A 129 23.47 28.09 45.43
C ALA A 129 22.40 26.99 45.59
N SER A 130 21.13 27.31 45.89
CA SER A 130 20.12 26.28 46.23
C SER A 130 18.76 26.33 45.50
N GLN A 131 18.47 27.31 44.64
CA GLN A 131 17.19 27.36 43.90
C GLN A 131 17.26 26.65 42.54
N ARG A 132 16.15 25.97 42.17
CA ARG A 132 16.02 25.24 40.89
C ARG A 132 16.25 26.22 39.72
N ASN A 133 17.03 25.78 38.72
CA ASN A 133 17.46 26.58 37.55
C ASN A 133 16.31 27.25 36.78
N ASP A 134 15.10 26.70 36.82
CA ASP A 134 13.96 27.20 36.07
C ASP A 134 13.19 28.32 36.80
N ASP A 135 13.15 28.33 38.14
CA ASP A 135 12.51 29.40 38.92
C ASP A 135 13.19 30.75 38.69
N LEU A 136 14.53 30.77 38.75
CA LEU A 136 15.32 31.97 38.46
C LEU A 136 15.10 32.48 37.03
N LYS A 137 14.83 31.59 36.08
CA LYS A 137 14.52 31.98 34.70
C LYS A 137 13.11 32.55 34.59
N LEU A 138 12.15 32.01 35.34
CA LEU A 138 10.77 32.51 35.37
C LEU A 138 10.72 33.89 36.03
N GLU A 139 11.44 34.11 37.14
CA GLU A 139 11.60 35.42 37.78
C GLU A 139 12.22 36.45 36.82
N ALA A 140 13.38 36.13 36.24
CA ALA A 140 14.03 37.03 35.29
C ALA A 140 13.16 37.30 34.05
N ALA A 141 12.39 36.33 33.59
CA ALA A 141 11.47 36.52 32.47
C ALA A 141 10.30 37.44 32.85
N ALA A 142 9.71 37.25 34.03
CA ALA A 142 8.61 38.05 34.54
C ALA A 142 9.01 39.53 34.72
N GLU A 143 10.27 39.79 35.11
CA GLU A 143 10.84 41.13 35.15
C GLU A 143 11.10 41.72 33.75
N ILE A 144 11.83 41.00 32.90
CA ILE A 144 12.21 41.48 31.54
C ILE A 144 10.96 41.82 30.71
N LEU A 145 9.90 41.05 30.88
CA LEU A 145 8.65 41.18 30.12
C LEU A 145 7.60 42.05 30.80
N GLU A 146 7.85 42.50 32.03
CA GLU A 146 6.91 43.26 32.85
C GLU A 146 5.52 42.58 32.93
N CYS A 147 5.51 41.25 33.12
CA CYS A 147 4.29 40.45 33.13
C CYS A 147 4.24 39.46 34.30
N CYS A 148 3.03 39.14 34.76
CA CYS A 148 2.76 38.09 35.72
C CYS A 148 2.80 36.74 35.01
N ILE A 149 3.67 35.83 35.45
CA ILE A 149 3.74 34.46 34.95
C ILE A 149 3.12 33.55 35.99
N GLU A 150 2.02 32.91 35.65
CA GLU A 150 1.40 31.87 36.50
C GLU A 150 1.75 30.49 35.97
N VAL A 151 2.31 29.65 36.84
CA VAL A 151 2.77 28.30 36.52
C VAL A 151 1.91 27.29 37.27
N TYR A 152 1.22 26.44 36.51
CA TYR A 152 0.43 25.32 37.01
C TYR A 152 1.28 24.05 36.93
N GLU A 153 1.77 23.59 38.08
CA GLU A 153 2.65 22.42 38.15
C GLU A 153 1.87 21.12 38.38
N THR A 154 2.29 20.07 37.67
CA THR A 154 1.94 18.67 37.95
C THR A 154 3.22 17.92 38.27
N ASP A 155 3.26 17.28 39.44
CA ASP A 155 4.44 16.55 39.88
C ASP A 155 4.63 15.24 39.10
N SER A 156 5.75 14.54 39.36
CA SER A 156 6.07 13.27 38.70
C SER A 156 5.11 12.13 39.02
N SER A 157 4.31 12.28 40.08
CA SER A 157 3.27 11.33 40.49
C SER A 157 1.90 11.65 39.88
N GLY A 158 1.80 12.74 39.11
CA GLY A 158 0.56 13.18 38.49
C GLY A 158 -0.32 14.06 39.38
N ASN A 159 0.16 14.46 40.56
CA ASN A 159 -0.62 15.33 41.44
C ASN A 159 -0.45 16.79 41.05
N ARG A 160 -1.57 17.52 41.08
CA ARG A 160 -1.64 18.95 40.80
C ARG A 160 -1.21 19.75 42.03
N GLN A 161 -0.20 20.58 41.87
CA GLN A 161 0.39 21.39 42.94
C GLN A 161 -0.26 22.79 43.00
N GLU A 162 -0.02 23.56 44.06
CA GLU A 162 -0.49 24.95 44.10
C GLU A 162 0.16 25.80 43.00
N PRO A 163 -0.59 26.61 42.24
CA PRO A 163 -0.02 27.45 41.20
C PRO A 163 0.95 28.51 41.75
N ILE A 164 2.08 28.70 41.07
CA ILE A 164 3.12 29.67 41.43
C ILE A 164 3.00 30.90 40.54
N SER A 165 2.94 32.09 41.14
CA SER A 165 2.85 33.37 40.39
C SER A 165 4.11 34.21 40.57
N TYR A 166 4.80 34.50 39.48
CA TYR A 166 5.97 35.38 39.41
C TYR A 166 5.53 36.77 38.94
N ASN A 167 5.99 37.84 39.60
CA ASN A 167 5.59 39.25 39.35
C ASN A 167 4.07 39.51 39.39
N ARG A 168 3.45 39.25 40.56
CA ARG A 168 2.00 39.35 40.78
C ARG A 168 1.39 40.74 40.54
N THR A 169 2.20 41.80 40.63
CA THR A 169 1.74 43.19 40.50
C THR A 169 1.58 43.63 39.05
N ALA A 170 2.08 42.85 38.09
CA ALA A 170 1.99 43.20 36.68
C ALA A 170 0.56 43.05 36.14
N LYS A 171 0.10 44.04 35.38
CA LYS A 171 -1.24 44.05 34.77
C LYS A 171 -1.45 42.95 33.74
N ARG A 172 -0.37 42.55 33.06
CA ARG A 172 -0.38 41.57 31.99
C ARG A 172 -0.07 40.19 32.56
N LYS A 173 -0.83 39.18 32.16
CA LYS A 173 -0.73 37.83 32.69
C LYS A 173 -0.49 36.80 31.58
N ILE A 174 0.42 35.87 31.82
CA ILE A 174 0.64 34.68 30.99
C ILE A 174 0.55 33.42 31.85
N ILE A 175 -0.01 32.36 31.28
CA ILE A 175 -0.22 31.07 31.96
C ILE A 175 0.69 30.02 31.33
N LEU A 176 1.39 29.27 32.17
CA LEU A 176 2.27 28.16 31.82
C LEU A 176 1.87 26.90 32.58
N PHE A 177 2.13 25.76 32.00
CA PHE A 177 1.99 24.44 32.63
C PHE A 177 3.37 23.78 32.73
N GLN A 178 3.64 23.14 33.86
CA GLN A 178 4.91 22.45 34.12
C GLN A 178 4.67 20.99 34.50
N TYR A 179 5.40 20.09 33.85
CA TYR A 179 5.42 18.66 34.16
C TYR A 179 6.82 18.21 34.55
N SER A 180 6.93 17.57 35.71
CA SER A 180 8.19 16.98 36.19
C SER A 180 8.34 15.55 35.67
N GLU A 181 9.19 15.30 34.66
CA GLU A 181 9.43 13.94 34.13
C GLU A 181 10.70 13.29 34.72
N VAL A 182 10.62 11.98 35.00
CA VAL A 182 11.78 11.12 35.26
C VAL A 182 12.25 10.49 33.93
N PRO A 183 13.51 10.68 33.49
CA PRO A 183 13.96 10.19 32.18
C PRO A 183 13.84 8.66 32.03
N LYS A 184 13.02 8.20 31.07
CA LYS A 184 12.78 6.76 30.79
C LYS A 184 14.03 5.97 30.36
N LYS A 185 15.12 6.63 29.93
CA LYS A 185 16.33 5.97 29.38
C LYS A 185 17.33 5.40 30.41
N LEU A 186 17.09 5.51 31.72
CA LEU A 186 18.06 5.10 32.74
C LEU A 186 17.63 3.93 33.63
N LYS A 187 16.54 3.20 33.31
CA LYS A 187 16.09 2.01 34.07
C LYS A 187 17.03 0.77 33.98
N ARG A 188 18.26 0.91 33.46
CA ARG A 188 19.24 -0.20 33.31
C ARG A 188 20.63 0.08 33.90
N ILE A 189 20.79 1.06 34.78
CA ILE A 189 22.06 1.22 35.52
C ILE A 189 21.83 0.84 36.98
N THR A 190 22.33 -0.34 37.35
CA THR A 190 22.42 -0.87 38.72
C THR A 190 23.55 -0.15 39.48
N SER A 191 23.36 1.13 39.78
CA SER A 191 24.23 1.89 40.68
C SER A 191 23.37 2.87 41.49
N PRO A 192 23.39 2.84 42.83
CA PRO A 192 22.49 3.64 43.66
C PRO A 192 22.87 5.13 43.80
N ASP A 193 23.97 5.60 43.20
CA ASP A 193 24.67 6.80 43.69
C ASP A 193 24.71 8.01 42.74
N LYS A 194 23.77 8.13 41.79
CA LYS A 194 23.59 9.37 41.00
C LYS A 194 22.16 9.87 41.12
N SER A 195 21.98 10.95 41.88
CA SER A 195 20.73 11.71 41.99
C SER A 195 20.10 11.91 40.60
N PHE A 196 18.90 11.36 40.38
CA PHE A 196 18.18 11.49 39.13
C PHE A 196 17.90 12.96 38.84
N LYS A 197 18.36 13.47 37.70
CA LYS A 197 18.04 14.83 37.26
C LYS A 197 16.63 14.83 36.66
N ILE A 198 15.66 15.30 37.45
CA ILE A 198 14.29 15.59 36.98
C ILE A 198 14.38 16.62 35.85
N ILE A 199 13.68 16.39 34.74
CA ILE A 199 13.59 17.33 33.62
C ILE A 199 12.18 17.91 33.61
N ASN A 200 12.08 19.24 33.66
CA ASN A 200 10.82 19.94 33.55
C ASN A 200 10.46 20.17 32.07
N ILE A 201 9.23 19.85 31.70
CA ILE A 201 8.65 20.14 30.38
C ILE A 201 7.56 21.19 30.56
N PHE A 202 7.57 22.22 29.72
CA PHE A 202 6.63 23.34 29.78
C PHE A 202 5.66 23.37 28.59
N ALA A 203 4.45 23.84 28.86
CA ALA A 203 3.42 24.22 27.87
C ALA A 203 2.85 25.60 28.22
N PHE A 204 2.17 26.26 27.28
CA PHE A 204 1.56 27.58 27.52
C PHE A 204 0.04 27.57 27.33
N GLY A 205 -0.65 28.43 28.08
CA GLY A 205 -2.11 28.59 27.99
C GLY A 205 -2.56 29.55 26.88
N MET A 206 -3.61 29.16 26.17
CA MET A 206 -4.32 29.95 25.16
C MET A 206 -5.81 30.05 25.55
N SER A 207 -6.35 31.28 25.59
CA SER A 207 -7.75 31.50 25.97
C SER A 207 -8.73 30.90 24.97
N LEU A 208 -9.93 30.52 25.44
CA LEU A 208 -11.03 30.01 24.61
C LEU A 208 -11.36 30.95 23.44
N GLU A 209 -11.44 32.26 23.70
CA GLU A 209 -11.72 33.29 22.68
C GLU A 209 -10.71 33.30 21.53
N LYS A 210 -9.42 33.06 21.83
CA LYS A 210 -8.37 32.98 20.81
C LYS A 210 -8.33 31.63 20.12
N ALA A 211 -8.57 30.55 20.87
CA ALA A 211 -8.54 29.19 20.35
C ALA A 211 -9.70 28.92 19.39
N PHE A 212 -10.89 29.46 19.64
CA PHE A 212 -12.10 29.14 18.87
C PHE A 212 -12.00 29.48 17.36
N PRO A 213 -11.59 30.69 16.94
CA PRO A 213 -11.38 30.99 15.52
C PRO A 213 -10.32 30.10 14.86
N LEU A 214 -9.25 29.79 15.58
CA LEU A 214 -8.16 28.91 15.10
C LEU A 214 -8.65 27.47 14.91
N ARG A 215 -9.49 26.97 15.82
CA ARG A 215 -10.13 25.65 15.72
C ARG A 215 -11.12 25.59 14.55
N LYS A 216 -11.92 26.65 14.33
CA LYS A 216 -12.78 26.74 13.13
C LYS A 216 -11.99 26.74 11.82
N GLU A 217 -10.84 27.41 11.79
CA GLU A 217 -9.95 27.39 10.63
C GLU A 217 -9.31 26.01 10.43
N ALA A 218 -8.87 25.35 11.51
CA ALA A 218 -8.34 24.00 11.48
C ALA A 218 -9.40 23.00 10.97
N LEU A 219 -10.62 23.06 11.50
CA LEU A 219 -11.76 22.24 11.04
C LEU A 219 -12.00 22.40 9.54
N HIS A 220 -12.06 23.64 9.05
CA HIS A 220 -12.22 23.91 7.61
C HIS A 220 -11.12 23.24 6.77
N HIS A 221 -9.86 23.39 7.19
CA HIS A 221 -8.72 22.80 6.50
C HIS A 221 -8.73 21.27 6.54
N ILE A 222 -9.09 20.67 7.68
CA ILE A 222 -9.15 19.21 7.83
C ILE A 222 -10.27 18.63 6.96
N LEU A 223 -11.44 19.26 6.92
CA LEU A 223 -12.55 18.82 6.06
C LEU A 223 -12.25 18.99 4.56
N LEU A 224 -11.54 20.05 4.16
CA LEU A 224 -11.04 20.18 2.79
C LEU A 224 -10.10 19.02 2.44
N ARG A 225 -9.21 18.66 3.37
CA ARG A 225 -8.28 17.53 3.21
C ARG A 225 -9.01 16.17 3.15
N ALA A 226 -10.17 16.06 3.79
CA ALA A 226 -11.10 14.94 3.67
C ALA A 226 -11.95 14.97 2.39
N LYS A 227 -11.69 15.90 1.46
CA LYS A 227 -12.42 16.07 0.18
C LYS A 227 -13.92 16.34 0.34
N VAL A 228 -14.33 16.94 1.47
CA VAL A 228 -15.71 17.34 1.69
C VAL A 228 -16.07 18.53 0.80
N ASN A 229 -17.30 18.58 0.30
CA ASN A 229 -17.76 19.67 -0.56
C ASN A 229 -17.66 21.03 0.15
N ALA A 230 -17.09 22.05 -0.52
CA ALA A 230 -16.87 23.38 0.06
C ALA A 230 -18.14 24.03 0.62
N LYS A 231 -19.32 23.80 0.01
CA LYS A 231 -20.61 24.30 0.51
C LYS A 231 -20.99 23.65 1.84
N ILE A 232 -20.79 22.34 1.96
CA ILE A 232 -21.03 21.59 3.20
C ILE A 232 -20.08 22.07 4.30
N ILE A 233 -18.79 22.25 3.98
CA ILE A 233 -17.79 22.76 4.93
C ILE A 233 -18.20 24.14 5.46
N LEU A 234 -18.68 25.04 4.59
CA LEU A 234 -19.13 26.36 5.02
C LEU A 234 -20.34 26.26 5.97
N GLY A 235 -21.29 25.37 5.67
CA GLY A 235 -22.44 25.10 6.55
C GLY A 235 -22.03 24.60 7.93
N ILE A 236 -21.12 23.62 7.98
CA ILE A 236 -20.57 23.06 9.23
C ILE A 236 -19.81 24.15 10.01
N LYS A 237 -18.94 24.91 9.35
CA LYS A 237 -18.14 25.98 9.99
C LYS A 237 -19.01 27.08 10.61
N THR A 238 -20.12 27.40 9.95
CA THR A 238 -21.06 28.43 10.42
C THR A 238 -21.83 27.94 11.64
N SER A 239 -22.25 26.67 11.63
CA SER A 239 -23.10 26.08 12.68
C SER A 239 -22.34 25.55 13.88
N TYR A 240 -21.04 25.25 13.74
CA TYR A 240 -20.21 24.79 14.83
C TYR A 240 -19.98 25.88 15.88
N ASP A 241 -20.31 25.61 17.15
CA ASP A 241 -20.25 26.60 18.23
C ASP A 241 -19.70 26.08 19.57
N ASP A 242 -18.81 25.09 19.57
CA ASP A 242 -18.18 24.50 20.78
C ASP A 242 -19.12 23.92 21.86
N SER A 243 -20.42 24.22 21.81
CA SER A 243 -21.41 23.84 22.80
C SER A 243 -21.84 22.38 22.60
N GLU A 244 -22.01 21.96 21.35
CA GLU A 244 -22.46 20.62 20.96
C GLU A 244 -21.31 19.63 20.72
N ASN A 245 -21.58 18.32 20.78
CA ASN A 245 -20.66 17.30 20.29
C ASN A 245 -20.56 17.40 18.75
N PHE A 246 -19.34 17.41 18.21
CA PHE A 246 -19.12 17.55 16.76
C PHE A 246 -19.80 16.44 15.94
N LEU A 247 -19.81 15.20 16.42
CA LEU A 247 -20.48 14.10 15.75
C LEU A 247 -22.00 14.22 15.84
N ALA A 248 -22.53 14.68 16.97
CA ALA A 248 -23.96 14.93 17.12
C ALA A 248 -24.43 16.01 16.13
N LEU A 249 -23.67 17.10 15.99
CA LEU A 249 -23.92 18.16 15.01
C LEU A 249 -24.02 17.60 13.57
N LEU A 250 -23.09 16.71 13.18
CA LEU A 250 -23.11 16.08 11.87
C LEU A 250 -24.30 15.12 11.69
N LEU A 251 -24.64 14.33 12.71
CA LEU A 251 -25.70 13.32 12.63
C LEU A 251 -27.11 13.93 12.61
N LYS A 252 -27.31 15.04 13.34
CA LYS A 252 -28.58 15.78 13.39
C LYS A 252 -28.96 16.39 12.05
N ASN A 253 -27.97 16.77 11.23
CA ASN A 253 -28.21 17.34 9.92
C ASN A 253 -28.11 16.27 8.80
N PRO A 254 -29.21 15.89 8.14
CA PRO A 254 -29.19 14.87 7.09
C PRO A 254 -28.19 15.15 5.96
N THR A 255 -27.97 16.43 5.63
CA THR A 255 -27.05 16.84 4.55
C THR A 255 -25.57 16.66 4.89
N TRP A 256 -25.23 16.45 6.17
CA TRP A 256 -23.85 16.33 6.65
C TRP A 256 -23.49 14.91 7.07
N ARG A 257 -24.44 13.98 7.09
CA ARG A 257 -24.23 12.59 7.54
C ARG A 257 -23.12 11.88 6.74
N ASP A 258 -23.04 12.11 5.44
CA ASP A 258 -22.03 11.50 4.57
C ASP A 258 -20.60 11.99 4.87
N VAL A 259 -20.47 13.14 5.55
CA VAL A 259 -19.18 13.65 6.02
C VAL A 259 -18.56 12.71 7.03
N ILE A 260 -19.37 12.03 7.86
CA ILE A 260 -18.90 11.07 8.86
C ILE A 260 -18.16 9.94 8.17
N THR A 261 -18.72 9.36 7.10
CA THR A 261 -18.01 8.32 6.34
C THR A 261 -16.68 8.84 5.81
N SER A 262 -16.62 10.08 5.32
CA SER A 262 -15.36 10.69 4.83
C SER A 262 -14.32 10.92 5.94
N ILE A 263 -14.77 11.24 7.15
CA ILE A 263 -13.90 11.43 8.33
C ILE A 263 -13.32 10.11 8.81
N TYR A 264 -14.15 9.08 8.92
CA TYR A 264 -13.79 7.81 9.55
C TYR A 264 -13.20 6.79 8.56
N LEU A 265 -13.32 7.02 7.25
CA LEU A 265 -12.59 6.26 6.24
C LEU A 265 -11.06 6.39 6.40
N SER A 266 -10.59 7.52 6.94
CA SER A 266 -9.18 7.75 7.23
C SER A 266 -9.00 8.05 8.72
N PRO A 267 -8.45 7.11 9.52
CA PRO A 267 -8.20 7.38 10.93
C PRO A 267 -7.24 8.56 11.17
N TYR A 268 -6.44 8.96 10.18
CA TYR A 268 -5.70 10.23 10.21
C TYR A 268 -6.62 11.46 10.28
N ILE A 269 -7.70 11.52 9.51
CA ILE A 269 -8.63 12.66 9.53
C ILE A 269 -9.31 12.76 10.89
N ALA A 270 -9.77 11.63 11.43
CA ALA A 270 -10.41 11.58 12.74
C ALA A 270 -9.43 11.95 13.87
N TRP A 271 -8.18 11.48 13.81
CA TRP A 271 -7.11 11.93 14.71
C TRP A 271 -6.81 13.42 14.57
N LYS A 272 -6.81 13.97 13.35
CA LYS A 272 -6.59 15.41 13.14
C LYS A 272 -7.68 16.27 13.71
N LEU A 273 -8.93 15.84 13.60
CA LEU A 273 -10.04 16.52 14.24
C LEU A 273 -9.87 16.49 15.76
N GLU A 274 -9.48 15.34 16.34
CA GLU A 274 -9.16 15.25 17.77
C GLU A 274 -8.01 16.18 18.17
N ALA A 275 -6.91 16.20 17.40
CA ALA A 275 -5.79 17.10 17.61
C ALA A 275 -6.16 18.58 17.39
N ALA A 276 -7.26 18.87 16.70
CA ALA A 276 -7.86 20.20 16.62
C ALA A 276 -8.81 20.51 17.79
N GLY A 277 -8.88 19.63 18.80
CA GLY A 277 -9.74 19.75 19.97
C GLY A 277 -11.20 19.39 19.70
N LEU A 278 -11.50 18.63 18.64
CA LEU A 278 -12.85 18.15 18.35
C LEU A 278 -13.04 16.76 18.91
N ASN A 279 -14.14 16.52 19.59
CA ASN A 279 -14.44 15.20 20.11
C ASN A 279 -14.88 14.27 18.97
N THR A 280 -14.05 13.28 18.65
CA THR A 280 -14.30 12.25 17.63
C THR A 280 -14.57 10.86 18.23
N ASP A 281 -14.65 10.74 19.56
CA ASP A 281 -15.01 9.50 20.24
C ASP A 281 -16.54 9.29 20.17
N PRO A 282 -17.02 8.25 19.47
CA PRO A 282 -18.45 7.98 19.35
C PRO A 282 -19.12 7.69 20.69
N CYS A 283 -18.38 7.17 21.67
CA CYS A 283 -18.86 6.80 23.00
C CYS A 283 -18.96 7.99 23.98
N SER A 284 -18.50 9.16 23.56
CA SER A 284 -18.38 10.32 24.44
C SER A 284 -19.72 11.01 24.71
N PHE A 285 -19.88 11.52 25.93
CA PHE A 285 -21.04 12.27 26.38
C PHE A 285 -20.61 13.70 26.75
N LYS A 286 -21.35 14.71 26.29
CA LYS A 286 -21.32 16.05 26.93
C LYS A 286 -22.43 16.12 27.98
N GLN A 287 -22.30 16.99 29.00
CA GLN A 287 -23.09 17.00 30.24
C GLN A 287 -24.62 16.87 30.08
N SER A 288 -25.20 17.33 28.96
CA SER A 288 -26.62 17.18 28.62
C SER A 288 -26.94 16.27 27.42
N ASP A 289 -25.94 15.81 26.66
CA ASP A 289 -26.11 15.21 25.32
C ASP A 289 -26.11 13.66 25.32
N PHE A 290 -26.56 13.04 24.22
CA PHE A 290 -26.46 11.60 23.94
C PHE A 290 -25.13 11.27 23.25
N SER A 291 -24.74 9.99 23.23
CA SER A 291 -23.58 9.57 22.43
C SER A 291 -23.89 9.62 20.92
N ALA A 292 -22.86 9.49 20.08
CA ALA A 292 -23.07 9.43 18.63
C ALA A 292 -23.90 8.21 18.21
N PHE A 293 -23.85 7.11 18.98
CA PHE A 293 -24.63 5.91 18.69
C PHE A 293 -26.13 6.14 18.77
N TYR A 294 -26.61 6.88 19.78
CA TYR A 294 -28.03 7.24 19.91
C TYR A 294 -28.59 7.87 18.63
N TYR A 295 -27.86 8.82 18.05
CA TYR A 295 -28.27 9.52 16.84
C TYR A 295 -28.25 8.63 15.59
N CYS A 296 -27.51 7.52 15.61
CA CYS A 296 -27.53 6.51 14.56
C CYS A 296 -28.66 5.48 14.72
N MET A 297 -29.10 5.18 15.95
CA MET A 297 -30.12 4.15 16.23
C MET A 297 -31.48 4.45 15.58
N GLY A 298 -31.80 5.72 15.36
CA GLY A 298 -33.03 6.16 14.70
C GLY A 298 -32.90 6.36 13.18
N LEU A 299 -31.81 5.93 12.55
CA LEU A 299 -31.63 6.04 11.11
C LEU A 299 -32.19 4.82 10.39
N ASP A 300 -32.61 5.00 9.14
CA ASP A 300 -33.15 3.90 8.32
C ASP A 300 -32.04 2.96 7.80
N SER A 301 -30.77 3.36 7.98
CA SER A 301 -29.59 2.59 7.63
C SER A 301 -28.63 2.54 8.82
N SER A 302 -28.19 1.33 9.16
CA SER A 302 -27.17 1.05 10.18
C SER A 302 -25.75 1.38 9.71
N ARG A 303 -25.53 1.76 8.44
CA ARG A 303 -24.19 2.02 7.88
C ARG A 303 -23.34 2.96 8.74
N LEU A 304 -23.92 4.07 9.21
CA LEU A 304 -23.20 5.03 10.06
C LEU A 304 -22.94 4.48 11.47
N LEU A 305 -23.86 3.67 12.02
CA LEU A 305 -23.64 2.97 13.27
C LEU A 305 -22.42 2.05 13.15
N HIS A 306 -22.33 1.25 12.09
CA HIS A 306 -21.19 0.35 11.88
C HIS A 306 -19.86 1.11 11.70
N VAL A 307 -19.85 2.21 10.95
CA VAL A 307 -18.64 3.04 10.78
C VAL A 307 -18.11 3.53 12.13
N LEU A 308 -19.01 4.08 12.97
CA LEU A 308 -18.65 4.58 14.29
C LEU A 308 -18.29 3.45 15.26
N TYR A 309 -19.01 2.32 15.20
CA TYR A 309 -18.75 1.14 16.03
C TYR A 309 -17.36 0.57 15.73
N ASN A 310 -17.07 0.31 14.45
CA ASN A 310 -15.79 -0.25 14.02
C ASN A 310 -14.61 0.65 14.40
N TYR A 311 -14.81 1.96 14.33
CA TYR A 311 -13.79 2.91 14.78
C TYR A 311 -13.57 2.83 16.30
N ALA A 312 -14.64 2.81 17.09
CA ALA A 312 -14.55 2.73 18.54
C ALA A 312 -13.97 1.38 19.02
N SER A 313 -14.34 0.27 18.37
CA SER A 313 -13.95 -1.09 18.76
C SER A 313 -12.50 -1.44 18.39
N ASN A 314 -11.94 -0.79 17.35
CA ASN A 314 -10.58 -1.03 16.88
C ASN A 314 -9.48 -0.33 17.70
N ASN A 315 -9.81 0.22 18.87
CA ASN A 315 -8.94 1.03 19.72
C ASN A 315 -8.39 2.26 18.96
N PHE A 316 -9.00 3.41 19.19
CA PHE A 316 -8.70 4.67 18.50
C PHE A 316 -7.24 5.15 18.64
N GLU A 317 -6.51 4.69 19.67
CA GLU A 317 -5.10 5.02 19.85
C GLU A 317 -4.21 4.22 18.88
N HIS A 318 -3.50 4.91 17.98
CA HIS A 318 -2.57 4.44 16.95
C HIS A 318 -1.45 3.47 17.43
N SER A 319 -1.82 2.29 17.92
CA SER A 319 -0.91 1.22 18.31
C SER A 319 -0.98 0.07 17.30
N ASP A 320 0.08 -0.73 17.22
CA ASP A 320 0.14 -1.99 16.44
C ASP A 320 -0.87 -3.07 16.94
N LYS A 321 -1.84 -2.65 17.76
CA LYS A 321 -2.82 -3.46 18.46
C LYS A 321 -4.19 -3.10 17.91
N THR A 322 -4.83 -4.05 17.26
CA THR A 322 -6.11 -3.89 16.56
C THR A 322 -7.00 -5.08 16.90
N THR A 323 -8.22 -5.16 16.39
CA THR A 323 -9.03 -6.39 16.49
C THR A 323 -8.32 -7.63 15.94
N ARG A 324 -7.35 -7.47 15.02
CA ARG A 324 -6.52 -8.56 14.48
C ARG A 324 -5.41 -9.02 15.42
N ASN A 325 -5.00 -8.17 16.37
CA ASN A 325 -4.02 -8.48 17.40
C ASN A 325 -4.47 -7.80 18.71
N PRO A 326 -5.54 -8.31 19.33
CA PRO A 326 -6.20 -7.59 20.40
C PRO A 326 -5.36 -7.62 21.68
N ASP A 327 -5.58 -6.62 22.53
CA ASP A 327 -5.01 -6.55 23.87
C ASP A 327 -6.08 -6.12 24.89
N GLU A 328 -5.66 -5.87 26.13
CA GLU A 328 -6.55 -5.44 27.20
C GLU A 328 -7.26 -4.11 26.90
N ARG A 329 -6.67 -3.24 26.06
CA ARG A 329 -7.30 -1.98 25.66
C ARG A 329 -8.47 -2.22 24.71
N THR A 330 -8.39 -3.23 23.84
CA THR A 330 -9.53 -3.65 22.99
C THR A 330 -10.71 -4.07 23.86
N LEU A 331 -10.49 -4.84 24.94
CA LEU A 331 -11.56 -5.20 25.88
C LEU A 331 -12.17 -3.96 26.55
N THR A 332 -11.32 -3.04 27.00
CA THR A 332 -11.76 -1.78 27.61
C THR A 332 -12.63 -0.96 26.64
N ALA A 333 -12.27 -0.92 25.35
CA ALA A 333 -13.03 -0.23 24.32
C ALA A 333 -14.41 -0.87 24.08
N LEU A 334 -14.48 -2.20 23.98
CA LEU A 334 -15.75 -2.94 23.83
C LEU A 334 -16.68 -2.76 25.04
N GLU A 335 -16.13 -2.71 26.25
CA GLU A 335 -16.91 -2.42 27.46
C GLU A 335 -17.38 -0.96 27.52
N LYS A 336 -16.56 -0.03 27.03
CA LYS A 336 -16.95 1.38 26.89
C LYS A 336 -18.10 1.56 25.89
N ILE A 337 -18.07 0.85 24.76
CA ILE A 337 -19.15 0.84 23.76
C ILE A 337 -20.44 0.32 24.40
N LYS A 338 -20.39 -0.87 25.02
CA LYS A 338 -21.53 -1.47 25.73
C LYS A 338 -22.12 -0.50 26.75
N SER A 339 -21.27 0.11 27.57
CA SER A 339 -21.68 1.07 28.59
C SER A 339 -22.34 2.31 27.99
N ALA A 340 -21.81 2.84 26.88
CA ALA A 340 -22.38 3.99 26.19
C ALA A 340 -23.77 3.69 25.62
N LEU A 341 -23.92 2.55 24.94
CA LEU A 341 -25.18 2.09 24.35
C LEU A 341 -26.28 1.91 25.42
N LEU A 342 -25.97 1.26 26.54
CA LEU A 342 -26.91 1.06 27.66
C LEU A 342 -27.26 2.38 28.38
N LYS A 343 -26.30 3.30 28.47
CA LYS A 343 -26.51 4.63 29.02
C LYS A 343 -27.42 5.48 28.13
N ASP A 344 -27.27 5.42 26.80
CA ASP A 344 -28.18 6.10 25.87
C ASP A 344 -29.60 5.53 25.95
N TYR A 345 -29.74 4.20 26.05
CA TYR A 345 -31.04 3.55 26.20
C TYR A 345 -31.78 3.99 27.47
N SER A 346 -31.10 3.97 28.61
CA SER A 346 -31.67 4.40 29.90
C SER A 346 -31.96 5.91 29.91
N LYS A 347 -31.02 6.75 29.46
CA LYS A 347 -31.17 8.21 29.42
C LYS A 347 -32.30 8.67 28.49
N SER A 348 -32.53 7.96 27.38
CA SER A 348 -33.60 8.27 26.43
C SER A 348 -34.98 7.76 26.84
N ASN A 349 -35.11 7.23 28.07
CA ASN A 349 -36.31 6.55 28.54
C ASN A 349 -36.79 5.51 27.51
N ASN A 350 -35.93 4.54 27.23
CA ASN A 350 -36.18 3.44 26.29
C ASN A 350 -36.52 3.91 24.87
N PHE A 351 -35.77 4.90 24.37
CA PHE A 351 -35.95 5.54 23.06
C PHE A 351 -37.33 6.17 22.83
N SER A 352 -38.09 6.48 23.89
CA SER A 352 -39.43 7.09 23.77
C SER A 352 -39.45 8.37 22.94
N ILE A 353 -38.36 9.15 22.99
CA ILE A 353 -38.17 10.40 22.23
C ILE A 353 -38.14 10.18 20.71
N LEU A 354 -37.77 8.97 20.23
CA LEU A 354 -37.68 8.65 18.81
C LEU A 354 -39.04 8.33 18.16
N GLY A 355 -40.13 8.33 18.94
CA GLY A 355 -41.50 8.12 18.44
C GLY A 355 -41.63 6.82 17.64
N ASN A 356 -42.04 6.93 16.38
CA ASN A 356 -42.25 5.79 15.47
C ASN A 356 -40.99 4.97 15.18
N LYS A 357 -39.79 5.50 15.47
CA LYS A 357 -38.52 4.79 15.27
C LYS A 357 -38.02 4.07 16.52
N ARG A 358 -38.82 4.05 17.60
CA ARG A 358 -38.46 3.42 18.87
C ARG A 358 -38.13 1.93 18.71
N ASP A 359 -38.97 1.18 18.01
CA ASP A 359 -38.80 -0.27 17.90
C ASP A 359 -37.61 -0.63 16.99
N VAL A 360 -37.38 0.18 15.95
CA VAL A 360 -36.16 0.14 15.11
C VAL A 360 -34.92 0.30 15.99
N ALA A 361 -34.86 1.38 16.75
CA ALA A 361 -33.74 1.70 17.63
C ALA A 361 -33.52 0.62 18.70
N TYR A 362 -34.59 0.08 19.27
CA TYR A 362 -34.50 -0.99 20.27
C TYR A 362 -33.93 -2.28 19.69
N LYS A 363 -34.40 -2.70 18.51
CA LYS A 363 -33.88 -3.89 17.84
C LYS A 363 -32.40 -3.73 17.46
N THR A 364 -32.04 -2.61 16.83
CA THR A 364 -30.65 -2.33 16.46
C THR A 364 -29.73 -2.31 17.69
N LEU A 365 -30.21 -1.76 18.82
CA LEU A 365 -29.49 -1.85 20.10
C LEU A 365 -29.26 -3.31 20.53
N GLN A 366 -30.26 -4.18 20.43
CA GLN A 366 -30.10 -5.58 20.83
C GLN A 366 -29.12 -6.34 19.90
N GLU A 367 -29.24 -6.16 18.58
CA GLU A 367 -28.35 -6.77 17.59
C GLU A 367 -26.88 -6.37 17.81
N ILE A 368 -26.62 -5.06 18.01
CA ILE A 368 -25.24 -4.58 18.21
C ILE A 368 -24.68 -5.02 19.57
N LEU A 369 -25.50 -5.09 20.62
CA LEU A 369 -25.05 -5.57 21.94
C LEU A 369 -24.66 -7.05 21.89
N CYS A 370 -25.44 -7.88 21.21
CA CYS A 370 -25.14 -9.30 21.01
C CYS A 370 -23.86 -9.49 20.20
N PHE A 371 -23.66 -8.69 19.16
CA PHE A 371 -22.42 -8.69 18.38
C PHE A 371 -21.20 -8.23 19.21
N ASN A 372 -21.35 -7.18 20.02
CA ASN A 372 -20.30 -6.68 20.91
C ASN A 372 -19.91 -7.72 21.96
N GLU A 373 -20.87 -8.49 22.47
CA GLU A 373 -20.61 -9.61 23.39
C GLU A 373 -19.81 -10.73 22.72
N TYR A 374 -20.18 -11.12 21.49
CA TYR A 374 -19.41 -12.07 20.68
C TYR A 374 -17.95 -11.61 20.50
N GLN A 375 -17.73 -10.37 20.08
CA GLN A 375 -16.38 -9.81 19.93
C GLN A 375 -15.61 -9.82 21.26
N HIS A 376 -16.26 -9.41 22.35
CA HIS A 376 -15.65 -9.39 23.68
C HIS A 376 -15.21 -10.79 24.12
N CYS A 377 -16.05 -11.81 23.92
CA CYS A 377 -15.72 -13.21 24.23
C CYS A 377 -14.53 -13.73 23.40
N VAL A 378 -14.52 -13.48 22.09
CA VAL A 378 -13.40 -13.86 21.20
C VAL A 378 -12.10 -13.21 21.68
N VAL A 379 -12.11 -11.89 21.88
CA VAL A 379 -10.92 -11.13 22.31
C VAL A 379 -10.45 -11.58 23.69
N SER A 380 -11.37 -11.79 24.64
CA SER A 380 -11.02 -12.23 25.99
C SER A 380 -10.30 -13.59 25.98
N LYS A 381 -10.80 -14.55 25.18
CA LYS A 381 -10.15 -15.86 25.04
C LYS A 381 -8.79 -15.77 24.35
N ILE A 382 -8.63 -14.89 23.37
CA ILE A 382 -7.34 -14.65 22.70
C ILE A 382 -6.32 -14.04 23.67
N ASN A 383 -6.72 -13.05 24.47
CA ASN A 383 -5.87 -12.39 25.47
C ASN A 383 -5.44 -13.35 26.60
N ALA A 384 -6.25 -14.38 26.89
CA ALA A 384 -5.90 -15.40 27.88
C ALA A 384 -4.80 -16.37 27.39
N LEU A 385 -4.40 -16.33 26.12
CA LEU A 385 -3.30 -17.16 25.61
C LEU A 385 -1.94 -16.63 26.11
N PRO A 386 -1.02 -17.51 26.55
CA PRO A 386 0.28 -17.10 27.09
C PRO A 386 1.12 -16.32 26.07
N THR A 387 1.64 -15.15 26.50
CA THR A 387 2.33 -14.13 25.71
C THR A 387 3.79 -13.96 26.16
N ASN A 388 4.63 -14.99 26.01
CA ASN A 388 6.06 -14.86 26.32
C ASN A 388 6.81 -14.18 25.15
N HIS A 389 6.72 -12.86 25.07
CA HIS A 389 7.22 -12.06 23.94
C HIS A 389 8.74 -12.03 23.75
N SER A 390 9.55 -12.58 24.66
CA SER A 390 11.01 -12.44 24.60
C SER A 390 11.78 -13.61 23.99
N GLN A 391 11.18 -14.80 23.77
CA GLN A 391 11.88 -15.99 23.24
C GLN A 391 10.97 -17.01 22.52
N GLN A 392 9.92 -16.58 21.81
CA GLN A 392 9.06 -17.53 21.09
C GLN A 392 9.73 -18.07 19.81
N THR A 393 9.83 -19.39 19.72
CA THR A 393 10.24 -20.11 18.50
C THR A 393 9.15 -20.01 17.43
N ASP A 394 9.52 -20.19 16.15
CA ASP A 394 8.57 -20.23 15.02
C ASP A 394 7.42 -21.24 15.25
N ALA A 395 7.71 -22.34 15.95
CA ALA A 395 6.74 -23.40 16.27
C ALA A 395 5.71 -22.96 17.32
N GLU A 396 6.12 -22.26 18.38
CA GLU A 396 5.21 -21.74 19.41
C GLU A 396 4.29 -20.66 18.86
N ASN A 397 4.81 -19.81 17.96
CA ASN A 397 4.01 -18.83 17.24
C ASN A 397 2.95 -19.50 16.35
N LEU A 398 3.30 -20.60 15.67
CA LEU A 398 2.36 -21.37 14.85
C LEU A 398 1.27 -22.04 15.70
N GLN A 399 1.65 -22.63 16.84
CA GLN A 399 0.72 -23.26 17.78
C GLN A 399 -0.27 -22.24 18.36
N ARG A 400 0.21 -21.04 18.71
CA ARG A 400 -0.65 -19.94 19.15
C ARG A 400 -1.69 -19.58 18.09
N LYS A 401 -1.28 -19.45 16.81
CA LYS A 401 -2.20 -19.13 15.71
C LYS A 401 -3.27 -20.20 15.52
N ASN A 402 -2.90 -21.49 15.56
CA ASN A 402 -3.87 -22.59 15.52
C ASN A 402 -4.89 -22.47 16.66
N LYS A 403 -4.42 -22.14 17.87
CA LYS A 403 -5.30 -21.98 19.03
C LYS A 403 -6.26 -20.80 18.89
N ILE A 404 -5.85 -19.72 18.24
CA ILE A 404 -6.74 -18.59 17.94
C ILE A 404 -7.82 -19.01 16.93
N VAL A 405 -7.49 -19.79 15.89
CA VAL A 405 -8.49 -20.35 14.96
C VAL A 405 -9.48 -21.24 15.70
N GLU A 406 -9.01 -22.10 16.60
CA GLU A 406 -9.90 -22.92 17.43
C GLU A 406 -10.88 -22.08 18.26
N ILE A 407 -10.38 -21.04 18.93
CA ILE A 407 -11.21 -20.11 19.71
C ILE A 407 -12.26 -19.46 18.81
N LEU A 408 -11.85 -18.97 17.64
CA LEU A 408 -12.73 -18.28 16.72
C LEU A 408 -13.87 -19.18 16.23
N LEU A 409 -13.55 -20.40 15.78
CA LEU A 409 -14.55 -21.35 15.30
C LEU A 409 -15.48 -21.80 16.42
N GLU A 410 -14.94 -22.03 17.63
CA GLU A 410 -15.75 -22.38 18.80
C GLU A 410 -16.74 -21.26 19.17
N MET A 411 -16.29 -20.00 19.19
CA MET A 411 -17.17 -18.86 19.47
C MET A 411 -18.17 -18.64 18.34
N TYR A 412 -17.78 -18.82 17.08
CA TYR A 412 -18.69 -18.72 15.94
C TYR A 412 -19.84 -19.74 16.07
N SER A 413 -19.53 -21.01 16.38
CA SER A 413 -20.57 -22.04 16.58
C SER A 413 -21.50 -21.71 17.77
N GLN A 414 -20.97 -21.17 18.87
CA GLN A 414 -21.77 -20.78 20.04
C GLN A 414 -22.72 -19.61 19.75
N TYR A 415 -22.26 -18.62 19.01
CA TYR A 415 -23.01 -17.42 18.65
C TYR A 415 -23.72 -17.55 17.28
N PHE A 416 -23.69 -18.73 16.66
CA PHE A 416 -24.21 -18.95 15.31
C PHE A 416 -25.71 -18.64 15.20
N HIS A 417 -26.46 -18.71 16.28
CA HIS A 417 -27.87 -18.32 16.35
C HIS A 417 -28.07 -17.13 17.28
N TYR A 418 -28.92 -16.18 16.89
CA TYR A 418 -29.30 -15.08 17.76
C TYR A 418 -30.23 -15.61 18.88
N PRO A 419 -29.95 -15.30 20.16
CA PRO A 419 -30.72 -15.82 21.29
C PRO A 419 -32.07 -15.09 21.42
N ASP A 420 -33.09 -15.54 20.66
CA ASP A 420 -34.47 -15.06 20.82
C ASP A 420 -35.16 -15.81 21.97
N ARG A 421 -35.23 -15.16 23.15
CA ARG A 421 -35.84 -15.74 24.37
C ARG A 421 -37.33 -16.08 24.22
N ASN A 422 -38.01 -15.56 23.19
CA ASN A 422 -39.44 -15.75 22.97
C ASN A 422 -39.78 -16.91 22.03
N ASN A 423 -38.81 -17.63 21.46
CA ASN A 423 -39.06 -18.62 20.41
C ASN A 423 -38.24 -19.92 20.53
N VAL A 424 -38.00 -20.36 21.76
CA VAL A 424 -37.05 -21.44 22.11
C VAL A 424 -37.53 -22.86 21.73
N ALA A 425 -38.73 -23.05 21.17
CA ALA A 425 -39.28 -24.40 20.97
C ALA A 425 -39.71 -24.79 19.54
N SER A 426 -39.75 -23.90 18.52
CA SER A 426 -40.24 -24.30 17.18
C SER A 426 -39.90 -23.40 15.97
N GLY A 427 -39.01 -22.40 16.08
CA GLY A 427 -38.83 -21.39 15.01
C GLY A 427 -37.90 -21.79 13.86
N ASN A 428 -38.32 -21.57 12.62
CA ASN A 428 -37.52 -21.68 11.40
C ASN A 428 -36.22 -20.84 11.50
N PHE A 429 -35.04 -21.47 11.44
CA PHE A 429 -33.73 -20.79 11.56
C PHE A 429 -33.53 -19.70 10.51
N PHE A 430 -34.16 -19.84 9.35
CA PHE A 430 -34.12 -18.84 8.30
C PHE A 430 -34.91 -17.57 8.68
N ASP A 431 -36.06 -17.72 9.35
CA ASP A 431 -36.85 -16.56 9.79
C ASP A 431 -36.09 -15.73 10.82
N ASN A 432 -35.38 -16.41 11.72
CA ASN A 432 -34.49 -15.74 12.68
C ASN A 432 -33.35 -15.00 11.96
N PHE A 433 -32.77 -15.62 10.93
CA PHE A 433 -31.74 -15.00 10.09
C PHE A 433 -32.22 -13.72 9.38
N ILE A 434 -33.41 -13.71 8.82
CA ILE A 434 -34.00 -12.50 8.21
C ILE A 434 -34.30 -11.45 9.27
N LYS A 435 -34.91 -11.88 10.38
CA LYS A 435 -35.29 -10.99 11.48
C LYS A 435 -34.07 -10.28 12.07
N TYR A 436 -32.94 -10.95 12.28
CA TYR A 436 -31.74 -10.35 12.89
C TYR A 436 -30.56 -10.24 11.91
N SER A 437 -30.85 -9.85 10.67
CA SER A 437 -29.86 -9.84 9.58
C SER A 437 -28.65 -8.93 9.85
N GLU A 438 -28.77 -7.86 10.64
CA GLU A 438 -27.64 -6.99 10.96
C GLU A 438 -26.65 -7.69 11.89
N TYR A 439 -27.16 -8.39 12.90
CA TYR A 439 -26.34 -9.23 13.78
C TYR A 439 -25.56 -10.28 12.98
N TYR A 440 -26.24 -11.01 12.10
CA TYR A 440 -25.63 -12.09 11.34
C TYR A 440 -24.56 -11.61 10.37
N GLU A 441 -24.84 -10.56 9.61
CA GLU A 441 -23.85 -9.97 8.71
C GLU A 441 -22.62 -9.49 9.49
N ASN A 442 -22.79 -8.81 10.63
CA ASN A 442 -21.69 -8.39 11.48
C ASN A 442 -20.85 -9.56 11.99
N LEU A 443 -21.50 -10.61 12.49
CA LEU A 443 -20.85 -11.79 13.04
C LEU A 443 -20.06 -12.53 11.95
N ASP A 444 -20.66 -12.77 10.79
CA ASP A 444 -20.01 -13.48 9.69
C ASP A 444 -18.87 -12.65 9.10
N ASN A 445 -19.07 -11.34 8.95
CA ASN A 445 -18.03 -10.38 8.60
C ASN A 445 -16.86 -10.44 9.58
N TYR A 446 -17.08 -10.25 10.88
CA TYR A 446 -15.98 -10.30 11.84
C TYR A 446 -15.28 -11.66 11.91
N THR A 447 -16.03 -12.75 11.78
CA THR A 447 -15.46 -14.11 11.76
C THR A 447 -14.59 -14.30 10.55
N CYS A 448 -15.09 -13.90 9.38
CA CYS A 448 -14.36 -13.87 8.14
C CYS A 448 -13.01 -13.17 8.37
N LEU A 449 -12.99 -11.99 9.04
CA LEU A 449 -11.79 -11.18 9.29
C LEU A 449 -10.69 -11.96 9.95
N LEU A 450 -11.01 -12.54 11.10
CA LEU A 450 -10.02 -13.25 11.89
C LEU A 450 -9.71 -14.63 11.32
N PHE A 451 -10.68 -15.27 10.68
CA PHE A 451 -10.54 -16.64 10.19
C PHE A 451 -9.55 -16.68 9.04
N PHE A 452 -9.75 -15.84 8.03
CA PHE A 452 -8.83 -15.79 6.91
C PHE A 452 -7.42 -15.35 7.39
N ASP A 453 -7.31 -14.48 8.41
CA ASP A 453 -6.02 -13.99 8.93
C ASP A 453 -5.12 -15.09 9.49
N LEU A 454 -5.75 -16.17 9.93
CA LEU A 454 -5.08 -17.19 10.72
C LEU A 454 -5.09 -18.56 10.05
N ILE A 455 -6.08 -18.84 9.19
CA ILE A 455 -6.27 -20.16 8.57
C ILE A 455 -5.07 -20.59 7.71
N LEU A 456 -4.35 -19.63 7.16
CA LEU A 456 -3.14 -19.85 6.36
C LEU A 456 -1.97 -20.45 7.14
N TYR A 457 -2.00 -20.29 8.47
CA TYR A 457 -0.99 -20.81 9.38
C TYR A 457 -1.36 -22.19 9.93
N VAL A 458 -2.50 -22.74 9.52
CA VAL A 458 -3.00 -24.04 10.00
C VAL A 458 -2.38 -25.20 9.21
N ASN A 459 -1.82 -26.17 9.93
CA ASN A 459 -1.20 -27.38 9.38
C ASN A 459 -2.22 -28.53 9.21
N GLN A 460 -3.29 -28.32 8.44
CA GLN A 460 -4.27 -29.37 8.13
C GLN A 460 -4.38 -29.69 6.63
N SER A 461 -5.10 -30.77 6.31
CA SER A 461 -5.42 -31.24 4.95
C SER A 461 -6.02 -30.13 4.08
N GLY A 462 -5.70 -30.15 2.79
CA GLY A 462 -6.08 -29.10 1.84
C GLY A 462 -7.60 -29.00 1.58
N ASP A 463 -8.33 -30.11 1.67
CA ASP A 463 -9.75 -30.14 1.28
C ASP A 463 -10.69 -29.53 2.33
N ASP A 464 -10.44 -29.75 3.61
CA ASP A 464 -11.28 -29.20 4.69
C ASP A 464 -11.18 -27.68 4.78
N ILE A 465 -9.94 -27.17 4.71
CA ILE A 465 -9.66 -25.73 4.67
C ILE A 465 -10.30 -25.12 3.43
N LYS A 466 -10.22 -25.81 2.28
CA LYS A 466 -10.81 -25.35 1.02
C LYS A 466 -12.32 -25.16 1.14
N HIS A 467 -13.07 -26.10 1.70
CA HIS A 467 -14.53 -25.98 1.83
C HIS A 467 -14.96 -24.91 2.85
N ALA A 468 -14.24 -24.77 3.97
CA ALA A 468 -14.51 -23.71 4.94
C ALA A 468 -14.26 -22.32 4.35
N VAL A 469 -13.11 -22.13 3.67
CA VAL A 469 -12.74 -20.90 2.95
C VAL A 469 -13.79 -20.54 1.90
N HIS A 470 -14.19 -21.52 1.08
CA HIS A 470 -15.19 -21.36 0.02
C HIS A 470 -16.53 -20.87 0.58
N ASN A 471 -17.10 -21.59 1.55
CA ASN A 471 -18.45 -21.31 2.02
C ASN A 471 -18.54 -20.00 2.82
N LEU A 472 -17.52 -19.65 3.61
CA LEU A 472 -17.47 -18.35 4.30
C LEU A 472 -17.38 -17.20 3.30
N PHE A 473 -16.56 -17.35 2.26
CA PHE A 473 -16.46 -16.36 1.19
C PHE A 473 -17.80 -16.16 0.48
N LEU A 474 -18.46 -17.25 0.02
CA LEU A 474 -19.74 -17.15 -0.69
C LEU A 474 -20.88 -16.65 0.20
N THR A 475 -20.86 -16.96 1.50
CA THR A 475 -21.84 -16.44 2.47
C THR A 475 -21.87 -14.92 2.43
N VAL A 476 -20.70 -14.34 2.68
CA VAL A 476 -20.63 -12.90 2.82
C VAL A 476 -20.69 -12.23 1.45
N PHE A 477 -20.22 -12.89 0.37
CA PHE A 477 -20.29 -12.34 -0.99
C PHE A 477 -21.75 -12.28 -1.42
N GLY A 478 -22.53 -13.29 -1.04
CA GLY A 478 -23.98 -13.30 -1.17
C GLY A 478 -24.67 -12.12 -0.49
N TYR A 479 -24.14 -11.57 0.62
CA TYR A 479 -24.72 -10.34 1.21
C TYR A 479 -24.59 -9.11 0.32
N THR A 480 -23.58 -9.06 -0.55
CA THR A 480 -23.40 -7.97 -1.51
C THR A 480 -24.28 -8.13 -2.75
N LEU A 481 -24.60 -9.37 -3.11
CA LEU A 481 -25.41 -9.70 -4.28
C LEU A 481 -26.93 -9.70 -3.98
N PHE A 482 -27.30 -10.13 -2.79
CA PHE A 482 -28.70 -10.28 -2.36
C PHE A 482 -28.99 -9.31 -1.21
N GLU A 483 -29.46 -8.11 -1.56
CA GLU A 483 -29.73 -7.01 -0.63
C GLU A 483 -30.75 -7.38 0.45
N LYS A 484 -30.70 -6.66 1.58
CA LYS A 484 -31.67 -6.79 2.68
C LYS A 484 -33.08 -6.43 2.21
N CYS A 485 -34.09 -7.13 2.72
CA CYS A 485 -35.49 -6.81 2.43
C CYS A 485 -35.82 -5.37 2.86
N LYS A 486 -36.53 -4.62 1.99
CA LYS A 486 -36.94 -3.22 2.25
C LYS A 486 -38.06 -3.07 3.29
N HIS A 487 -38.67 -4.17 3.74
CA HIS A 487 -39.78 -4.18 4.71
C HIS A 487 -39.41 -3.72 6.13
N GLY A 488 -38.18 -3.22 6.33
CA GLY A 488 -37.75 -2.63 7.58
C GLY A 488 -37.72 -3.63 8.73
N VAL A 489 -37.50 -3.09 9.94
CA VAL A 489 -37.38 -3.84 11.20
C VAL A 489 -38.60 -4.71 11.54
N HIS A 490 -39.72 -4.55 10.82
CA HIS A 490 -41.01 -5.19 11.06
C HIS A 490 -41.53 -6.02 9.89
N CYS A 491 -40.71 -6.84 9.23
CA CYS A 491 -41.24 -7.86 8.33
C CYS A 491 -42.08 -8.87 9.15
N LEU A 492 -43.36 -8.58 9.31
CA LEU A 492 -44.40 -9.43 9.88
C LEU A 492 -45.02 -10.34 8.81
N GLU A 493 -44.73 -10.08 7.54
CA GLU A 493 -45.05 -10.98 6.44
C GLU A 493 -44.21 -12.26 6.56
N CYS A 494 -44.84 -13.40 6.27
CA CYS A 494 -44.17 -14.69 6.33
C CYS A 494 -42.94 -14.66 5.41
N VAL A 495 -41.76 -14.91 5.99
CA VAL A 495 -40.46 -14.93 5.31
C VAL A 495 -40.45 -15.89 4.11
N LEU A 496 -41.34 -16.88 4.13
CA LEU A 496 -41.56 -17.86 3.06
C LEU A 496 -42.45 -17.37 1.92
N THR A 497 -43.07 -16.19 2.03
CA THR A 497 -44.01 -15.62 1.04
C THR A 497 -43.56 -14.32 0.38
N SER A 498 -42.52 -13.65 0.92
CA SER A 498 -41.93 -12.46 0.31
C SER A 498 -40.80 -12.85 -0.66
N GLU A 499 -40.96 -12.50 -1.95
CA GLU A 499 -39.96 -12.76 -3.00
C GLU A 499 -38.55 -12.25 -2.62
N THR A 500 -38.46 -11.04 -2.06
CA THR A 500 -37.17 -10.43 -1.68
C THR A 500 -36.51 -11.13 -0.50
N CYS A 501 -37.30 -11.68 0.43
CA CYS A 501 -36.76 -12.40 1.57
C CYS A 501 -36.39 -13.84 1.22
N ALA A 502 -37.07 -14.46 0.26
CA ALA A 502 -36.70 -15.78 -0.27
C ALA A 502 -35.25 -15.81 -0.81
N LEU A 503 -34.79 -14.75 -1.49
CA LEU A 503 -33.43 -14.67 -2.04
C LEU A 503 -32.33 -14.67 -0.99
N ARG A 504 -32.64 -14.18 0.22
CA ARG A 504 -31.71 -14.21 1.34
C ARG A 504 -31.47 -15.63 1.87
N PHE A 505 -32.22 -16.62 1.39
CA PHE A 505 -31.94 -18.03 1.64
C PHE A 505 -30.63 -18.47 0.99
N ILE A 506 -30.27 -17.90 -0.16
CA ILE A 506 -29.02 -18.22 -0.87
C ILE A 506 -27.78 -18.01 0.02
N PRO A 507 -27.52 -16.81 0.57
CA PRO A 507 -26.39 -16.63 1.47
C PRO A 507 -26.54 -17.45 2.77
N PHE A 508 -27.76 -17.68 3.25
CA PHE A 508 -28.01 -18.54 4.43
C PHE A 508 -27.61 -20.00 4.21
N THR A 509 -27.80 -20.55 2.99
CA THR A 509 -27.33 -21.89 2.62
C THR A 509 -25.81 -21.99 2.76
N PHE A 510 -25.07 -21.05 2.18
CA PHE A 510 -23.60 -21.05 2.28
C PHE A 510 -23.15 -20.85 3.73
N ARG A 511 -23.86 -20.03 4.51
CA ARG A 511 -23.59 -19.82 5.93
C ARG A 511 -23.73 -21.11 6.73
N SER A 512 -24.77 -21.88 6.44
CA SER A 512 -25.04 -23.16 7.10
C SER A 512 -23.98 -24.20 6.77
N LYS A 513 -23.61 -24.31 5.48
CA LYS A 513 -22.49 -25.16 5.03
C LYS A 513 -21.16 -24.72 5.65
N PHE A 514 -20.91 -23.42 5.82
CA PHE A 514 -19.71 -22.96 6.49
C PHE A 514 -19.66 -23.44 7.94
N LYS A 515 -20.77 -23.39 8.69
CA LYS A 515 -20.83 -23.90 10.07
C LYS A 515 -20.41 -25.37 10.16
N GLU A 516 -20.95 -26.22 9.28
CA GLU A 516 -20.61 -27.65 9.24
C GLU A 516 -19.10 -27.84 8.99
N ASN A 517 -18.57 -27.16 7.97
CA ASN A 517 -17.13 -27.22 7.66
C ASN A 517 -16.25 -26.65 8.79
N ALA A 518 -16.73 -25.61 9.48
CA ALA A 518 -16.04 -25.01 10.62
C ALA A 518 -16.00 -25.95 11.82
N GLU A 519 -17.08 -26.68 12.10
CA GLU A 519 -17.14 -27.68 13.18
C GLU A 519 -16.24 -28.88 12.87
N ASP A 520 -16.22 -29.35 11.62
CA ASP A 520 -15.30 -30.40 11.18
C ASP A 520 -13.84 -29.99 11.31
N LEU A 521 -13.50 -28.78 10.85
CA LEU A 521 -12.16 -28.21 10.99
C LEU A 521 -11.76 -28.05 12.46
N LEU A 522 -12.67 -27.55 13.31
CA LEU A 522 -12.44 -27.41 14.75
C LEU A 522 -12.20 -28.76 15.43
N ASN A 523 -12.98 -29.78 15.08
CA ASN A 523 -12.83 -31.14 15.61
C ASN A 523 -11.47 -31.73 15.24
N LYS A 524 -11.02 -31.52 14.00
CA LYS A 524 -9.70 -31.95 13.55
C LYS A 524 -8.58 -31.17 14.27
N LEU A 525 -8.74 -29.86 14.46
CA LEU A 525 -7.76 -29.03 15.18
C LEU A 525 -7.57 -29.50 16.62
N LYS A 526 -8.68 -29.80 17.31
CA LYS A 526 -8.68 -30.34 18.68
C LYS A 526 -8.08 -31.75 18.79
N ARG A 527 -8.12 -32.56 17.73
CA ARG A 527 -7.55 -33.92 17.68
C ARG A 527 -6.05 -33.96 17.38
N SER A 528 -5.52 -32.94 16.72
CA SER A 528 -4.12 -32.85 16.28
C SER A 528 -3.02 -32.41 17.31
N PRO A 529 -3.24 -32.17 18.62
CA PRO A 529 -2.16 -31.68 19.51
C PRO A 529 -0.99 -32.65 19.73
N ASN A 530 -1.17 -33.96 19.51
CA ASN A 530 -0.20 -34.98 19.98
C ASN A 530 0.54 -35.75 18.87
N GLU A 531 0.16 -35.64 17.59
CA GLU A 531 0.78 -36.44 16.52
C GLU A 531 2.02 -35.80 15.88
N THR A 532 2.38 -34.56 16.23
CA THR A 532 3.53 -33.86 15.63
C THR A 532 4.87 -34.05 16.37
N LEU A 533 4.92 -34.94 17.37
CA LEU A 533 6.16 -35.25 18.12
C LEU A 533 6.72 -36.66 17.88
N ILE A 534 6.14 -37.48 17.00
CA ILE A 534 6.66 -38.82 16.73
C ILE A 534 7.25 -38.90 15.32
N ASN A 535 8.54 -39.20 15.29
CA ASN A 535 9.44 -39.34 14.14
C ASN A 535 8.76 -39.86 12.85
N PRO A 536 8.98 -39.19 11.69
CA PRO A 536 8.60 -39.74 10.40
C PRO A 536 9.64 -40.77 9.98
N SER A 537 9.59 -41.95 10.57
CA SER A 537 10.35 -43.11 10.12
C SER A 537 9.71 -44.38 10.67
N THR A 538 8.72 -44.91 9.96
CA THR A 538 8.58 -46.35 9.63
C THR A 538 7.17 -46.67 9.11
N SER A 539 7.06 -46.83 7.79
CA SER A 539 6.49 -48.04 7.18
C SER A 539 6.81 -48.04 5.67
N GLY A 540 7.40 -49.15 5.21
CA GLY A 540 8.02 -49.35 3.90
C GLY A 540 7.04 -49.35 2.72
N SER A 541 7.48 -49.42 1.47
CA SER A 541 8.57 -50.26 0.96
C SER A 541 9.40 -49.64 -0.18
N SER A 542 10.72 -49.72 0.01
CA SER A 542 11.82 -49.94 -0.96
C SER A 542 11.59 -49.70 -2.47
N THR A 543 12.34 -48.75 -3.03
CA THR A 543 13.56 -49.06 -3.79
C THR A 543 14.47 -47.82 -3.90
N SER A 544 15.76 -48.09 -3.81
CA SER A 544 16.86 -47.19 -3.48
C SER A 544 17.37 -46.34 -4.64
N SER A 545 17.68 -45.06 -4.39
CA SER A 545 19.04 -44.49 -4.61
C SER A 545 19.17 -43.02 -4.17
N ASN A 546 20.22 -42.78 -3.38
CA ASN A 546 20.97 -41.54 -3.12
C ASN A 546 20.31 -40.37 -2.35
N PRO A 547 20.69 -40.14 -1.07
CA PRO A 547 20.47 -38.89 -0.37
C PRO A 547 21.76 -38.05 -0.39
N SER A 548 21.88 -37.13 -1.34
CA SER A 548 22.79 -35.99 -1.22
C SER A 548 22.08 -34.72 -1.67
N THR A 549 22.15 -33.68 -0.82
CA THR A 549 21.60 -32.33 -1.02
C THR A 549 20.08 -32.13 -0.89
N ALA A 550 19.48 -32.57 0.22
CA ALA A 550 18.24 -31.95 0.71
C ALA A 550 18.58 -31.01 1.86
N SER A 551 18.89 -29.75 1.55
CA SER A 551 18.78 -28.67 2.52
C SER A 551 17.41 -28.78 3.19
N LYS A 552 17.37 -28.80 4.53
CA LYS A 552 16.14 -28.62 5.31
C LYS A 552 15.53 -27.27 4.93
N LYS A 553 14.77 -27.22 3.84
CA LYS A 553 14.01 -26.05 3.42
C LYS A 553 12.90 -25.89 4.44
N LYS A 554 13.03 -24.89 5.31
CA LYS A 554 11.91 -24.34 6.07
C LYS A 554 10.73 -24.16 5.09
N PRO A 555 9.48 -24.47 5.48
CA PRO A 555 8.33 -24.13 4.66
C PRO A 555 8.28 -22.60 4.54
N GLY A 556 8.71 -22.08 3.39
CA GLY A 556 8.62 -20.65 3.09
C GLY A 556 7.17 -20.24 2.80
N PRO A 557 6.86 -18.94 2.82
CA PRO A 557 5.54 -18.37 2.48
C PRO A 557 4.94 -18.89 1.18
N ASN A 558 5.79 -19.35 0.24
CA ASN A 558 5.37 -20.00 -1.01
C ASN A 558 4.53 -21.27 -0.80
N SER A 559 4.63 -22.00 0.32
CA SER A 559 3.80 -23.18 0.58
C SER A 559 2.34 -22.81 0.88
N ILE A 560 2.11 -21.70 1.57
CA ILE A 560 0.79 -21.17 1.94
C ILE A 560 0.07 -20.63 0.70
N LEU A 561 0.78 -19.86 -0.12
CA LEU A 561 0.24 -19.29 -1.36
C LEU A 561 -0.15 -20.37 -2.38
N THR A 562 0.67 -21.42 -2.47
CA THR A 562 0.37 -22.60 -3.29
C THR A 562 -0.88 -23.32 -2.78
N ARG A 563 -1.09 -23.41 -1.46
CA ARG A 563 -2.30 -24.01 -0.86
C ARG A 563 -3.56 -23.22 -1.21
N ILE A 564 -3.57 -21.90 -1.07
CA ILE A 564 -4.72 -21.05 -1.43
C ILE A 564 -5.06 -21.16 -2.93
N THR A 565 -4.03 -21.05 -3.78
CA THR A 565 -4.20 -21.14 -5.23
C THR A 565 -4.73 -22.52 -5.63
N ALA A 566 -4.31 -23.58 -4.94
CA ALA A 566 -4.86 -24.93 -5.12
C ALA A 566 -6.31 -25.04 -4.62
N SER A 567 -6.64 -24.45 -3.46
CA SER A 567 -8.00 -24.45 -2.91
C SER A 567 -9.01 -23.74 -3.81
N LEU A 568 -8.57 -22.71 -4.53
CA LEU A 568 -9.42 -21.92 -5.44
C LEU A 568 -9.29 -22.33 -6.91
N LYS A 569 -8.51 -23.38 -7.21
CA LYS A 569 -8.37 -23.94 -8.56
C LYS A 569 -9.71 -24.40 -9.14
N ASP A 570 -10.60 -24.90 -8.28
CA ASP A 570 -11.92 -25.42 -8.65
C ASP A 570 -13.03 -24.34 -8.60
N LEU A 571 -12.65 -23.06 -8.49
CA LEU A 571 -13.55 -21.89 -8.51
C LEU A 571 -13.03 -20.80 -9.46
N PRO A 572 -12.96 -21.08 -10.78
CA PRO A 572 -12.45 -20.13 -11.76
C PRO A 572 -13.25 -18.81 -11.79
N GLU A 573 -14.55 -18.83 -11.44
CA GLU A 573 -15.43 -17.66 -11.37
C GLU A 573 -14.93 -16.61 -10.37
N VAL A 574 -14.43 -17.06 -9.22
CA VAL A 574 -13.93 -16.19 -8.15
C VAL A 574 -12.61 -15.54 -8.58
N LYS A 575 -11.72 -16.33 -9.21
CA LYS A 575 -10.47 -15.83 -9.77
C LYS A 575 -10.71 -14.79 -10.86
N ASP A 576 -11.66 -15.06 -11.75
CA ASP A 576 -12.04 -14.16 -12.84
C ASP A 576 -12.68 -12.87 -12.32
N GLN A 577 -13.49 -12.93 -11.26
CA GLN A 577 -14.05 -11.75 -10.60
C GLN A 577 -12.96 -10.85 -9.97
N PHE A 578 -11.94 -11.46 -9.37
CA PHE A 578 -10.81 -10.70 -8.83
C PHE A 578 -9.98 -10.01 -9.92
N LEU A 579 -9.77 -10.68 -11.03
CA LEU A 579 -9.05 -10.14 -12.18
C LEU A 579 -9.77 -8.92 -12.77
N ILE A 580 -11.09 -9.01 -12.96
CA ILE A 580 -11.87 -7.91 -13.53
C ILE A 580 -12.04 -6.74 -12.58
N ASN A 581 -12.24 -7.00 -11.28
CA ASN A 581 -12.32 -5.93 -10.27
C ASN A 581 -11.02 -5.15 -10.18
N ARG A 582 -9.86 -5.84 -10.26
CA ARG A 582 -8.57 -5.15 -10.35
C ARG A 582 -8.54 -4.26 -11.58
N LEU A 583 -8.85 -4.81 -12.75
CA LEU A 583 -8.77 -4.07 -14.01
C LEU A 583 -9.66 -2.82 -13.96
N LEU A 584 -10.93 -2.97 -13.58
CA LEU A 584 -11.88 -1.86 -13.44
C LEU A 584 -11.33 -0.77 -12.54
N LYS A 585 -10.66 -1.13 -11.46
CA LYS A 585 -10.23 -0.13 -10.50
C LYS A 585 -9.01 0.66 -10.95
N TYR A 586 -7.97 0.02 -11.48
CA TYR A 586 -6.80 0.77 -11.97
C TYR A 586 -7.17 1.64 -13.17
N VAL A 587 -8.02 1.11 -14.06
CA VAL A 587 -8.52 1.82 -15.23
C VAL A 587 -9.44 2.98 -14.81
N GLY A 588 -10.40 2.73 -13.91
CA GLY A 588 -11.32 3.74 -13.40
C GLY A 588 -10.61 4.86 -12.64
N ALA A 589 -9.64 4.51 -11.79
CA ALA A 589 -8.79 5.49 -11.12
C ALA A 589 -8.04 6.34 -12.15
N ALA A 590 -7.36 5.73 -13.13
CA ALA A 590 -6.63 6.45 -14.15
C ALA A 590 -7.52 7.39 -15.00
N ILE A 591 -8.79 7.06 -15.23
CA ILE A 591 -9.75 7.91 -15.96
C ILE A 591 -10.29 9.06 -15.10
N SER A 592 -10.39 8.87 -13.78
CA SER A 592 -10.99 9.85 -12.87
C SER A 592 -10.16 11.11 -12.64
N PHE A 593 -8.87 11.09 -13.00
CA PHE A 593 -7.96 12.22 -12.77
C PHE A 593 -7.94 13.19 -13.95
N THR A 594 -7.79 14.47 -13.65
CA THR A 594 -7.49 15.50 -14.66
C THR A 594 -5.99 15.71 -14.69
N LEU A 595 -5.34 15.39 -15.82
CA LEU A 595 -3.92 15.66 -16.00
C LEU A 595 -3.69 17.16 -16.14
N SER A 596 -2.69 17.68 -15.43
CA SER A 596 -2.26 19.09 -15.50
C SER A 596 -0.75 19.19 -15.64
N ASP A 597 -0.24 20.31 -16.14
CA ASP A 597 1.21 20.55 -16.29
C ASP A 597 1.99 20.25 -15.00
N GLY A 598 2.96 19.34 -15.10
CA GLY A 598 3.76 18.84 -13.98
C GLY A 598 3.14 17.72 -13.14
N ASP A 599 1.96 17.18 -13.49
CA ASP A 599 1.30 16.10 -12.75
C ASP A 599 1.90 14.72 -13.02
N ILE A 600 3.07 14.47 -12.46
CA ILE A 600 3.74 13.17 -12.52
C ILE A 600 2.89 12.05 -11.89
N LYS A 601 2.01 12.35 -10.93
CA LYS A 601 1.18 11.34 -10.27
C LYS A 601 0.11 10.79 -11.21
N GLY A 602 -0.55 11.68 -11.94
CA GLY A 602 -1.52 11.32 -12.97
C GLY A 602 -0.88 10.48 -14.08
N VAL A 603 0.30 10.91 -14.56
CA VAL A 603 1.11 10.17 -15.55
C VAL A 603 1.43 8.74 -15.07
N LEU A 604 2.00 8.60 -13.88
CA LEU A 604 2.34 7.28 -13.31
C LEU A 604 1.10 6.41 -13.07
N SER A 605 -0.05 7.01 -12.79
CA SER A 605 -1.32 6.28 -12.63
C SER A 605 -1.81 5.71 -13.96
N VAL A 606 -1.67 6.46 -15.05
CA VAL A 606 -1.95 5.98 -16.41
C VAL A 606 -0.99 4.86 -16.80
N GLU A 607 0.31 4.99 -16.51
CA GLU A 607 1.28 3.90 -16.74
C GLU A 607 0.90 2.64 -15.96
N ARG A 608 0.51 2.78 -14.69
CA ARG A 608 0.10 1.66 -13.87
C ARG A 608 -1.13 0.97 -14.47
N ALA A 609 -2.10 1.72 -14.96
CA ALA A 609 -3.27 1.16 -15.66
C ALA A 609 -2.86 0.41 -16.96
N LEU A 610 -1.97 0.97 -17.78
CA LEU A 610 -1.43 0.29 -18.98
C LEU A 610 -0.72 -1.02 -18.63
N GLN A 611 0.06 -1.03 -17.54
CA GLN A 611 0.72 -2.22 -17.04
C GLN A 611 -0.31 -3.29 -16.65
N VAL A 612 -1.36 -2.92 -15.90
CA VAL A 612 -2.42 -3.84 -15.46
C VAL A 612 -3.20 -4.38 -16.65
N ILE A 613 -3.53 -3.54 -17.64
CA ILE A 613 -4.16 -3.99 -18.90
C ILE A 613 -3.30 -5.07 -19.56
N GLY A 614 -2.00 -4.81 -19.77
CA GLY A 614 -1.10 -5.77 -20.39
C GLY A 614 -0.86 -7.05 -19.56
N GLU A 615 -1.02 -6.99 -18.23
CA GLU A 615 -0.99 -8.17 -17.36
C GLU A 615 -2.28 -8.99 -17.48
N THR A 616 -3.44 -8.35 -17.50
CA THR A 616 -4.75 -9.03 -17.63
C THR A 616 -4.94 -9.66 -19.01
N LEU A 617 -4.45 -9.01 -20.06
CA LEU A 617 -4.47 -9.57 -21.41
C LEU A 617 -3.50 -10.75 -21.58
N ASN A 618 -2.60 -11.00 -20.62
CA ASN A 618 -1.64 -12.12 -20.65
C ASN A 618 -2.25 -13.50 -20.45
N THR A 619 -2.95 -13.99 -21.47
CA THR A 619 -3.60 -15.31 -21.49
C THR A 619 -2.67 -16.46 -21.91
N THR A 620 -1.37 -16.22 -22.09
CA THR A 620 -0.42 -17.24 -22.58
C THR A 620 -0.29 -18.47 -21.66
N GLU A 621 -0.59 -18.32 -20.36
CA GLU A 621 -0.53 -19.39 -19.36
C GLU A 621 -1.83 -19.49 -18.51
N SER A 622 -2.89 -18.76 -18.87
CA SER A 622 -4.07 -18.59 -18.04
C SER A 622 -5.30 -19.31 -18.60
N SER A 623 -6.05 -20.01 -17.75
CA SER A 623 -7.38 -20.53 -18.04
C SER A 623 -8.51 -19.50 -17.79
N SER A 624 -8.16 -18.23 -17.57
CA SER A 624 -9.12 -17.16 -17.24
C SER A 624 -10.08 -16.87 -18.38
N VAL A 625 -11.39 -16.97 -18.11
CA VAL A 625 -12.44 -16.66 -19.09
C VAL A 625 -12.41 -15.19 -19.47
N ILE A 626 -12.21 -14.31 -18.48
CA ILE A 626 -12.21 -12.86 -18.67
C ILE A 626 -11.03 -12.38 -19.52
N GLY A 627 -9.84 -12.91 -19.28
CA GLY A 627 -8.67 -12.55 -20.08
C GLY A 627 -8.88 -12.88 -21.57
N HIS A 628 -9.44 -14.04 -21.87
CA HIS A 628 -9.73 -14.45 -23.25
C HIS A 628 -10.87 -13.66 -23.89
N LEU A 629 -11.92 -13.34 -23.12
CA LEU A 629 -13.02 -12.53 -23.60
C LEU A 629 -12.57 -11.10 -23.96
N LEU A 630 -11.72 -10.49 -23.12
CA LEU A 630 -11.13 -9.18 -23.39
C LEU A 630 -10.20 -9.21 -24.62
N CYS A 631 -9.36 -10.25 -24.76
CA CYS A 631 -8.53 -10.43 -25.95
C CYS A 631 -9.37 -10.55 -27.23
N SER A 632 -10.51 -11.24 -27.20
CA SER A 632 -11.40 -11.34 -28.36
C SER A 632 -12.00 -9.98 -28.76
N CYS A 633 -12.26 -9.10 -27.79
CA CYS A 633 -12.84 -7.78 -28.06
C CYS A 633 -11.86 -6.83 -28.78
N LEU A 634 -10.57 -7.12 -28.72
CA LEU A 634 -9.50 -6.27 -29.21
C LEU A 634 -8.89 -6.82 -30.51
N PRO A 635 -8.46 -5.94 -31.43
CA PRO A 635 -7.59 -6.34 -32.54
C PRO A 635 -6.30 -7.01 -32.03
N GLU A 636 -5.83 -8.06 -32.71
CA GLU A 636 -4.64 -8.84 -32.28
C GLU A 636 -3.38 -7.97 -32.17
N ASP A 637 -3.19 -7.07 -33.11
CA ASP A 637 -2.16 -6.04 -33.13
C ASP A 637 -2.23 -5.11 -31.91
N VAL A 638 -3.42 -4.71 -31.47
CA VAL A 638 -3.61 -3.91 -30.25
C VAL A 638 -3.21 -4.71 -29.00
N VAL A 639 -3.61 -5.97 -28.91
CA VAL A 639 -3.23 -6.87 -27.80
C VAL A 639 -1.71 -7.05 -27.76
N ILE A 640 -1.08 -7.29 -28.91
CA ILE A 640 0.37 -7.39 -29.06
C ILE A 640 1.07 -6.10 -28.60
N GLU A 641 0.54 -4.92 -28.92
CA GLU A 641 1.14 -3.66 -28.48
C GLU A 641 1.01 -3.45 -26.96
N PHE A 642 -0.13 -3.76 -26.34
CA PHE A 642 -0.25 -3.74 -24.88
C PHE A 642 0.76 -4.70 -24.22
N PHE A 643 0.94 -5.89 -24.80
CA PHE A 643 1.98 -6.81 -24.36
C PHE A 643 3.38 -6.24 -24.48
N LYS A 644 3.67 -5.57 -25.60
CA LYS A 644 4.98 -4.96 -25.81
C LYS A 644 5.24 -3.88 -24.78
N ILE A 645 4.30 -2.96 -24.56
CA ILE A 645 4.38 -1.92 -23.53
C ILE A 645 4.63 -2.55 -22.16
N ARG A 646 3.83 -3.55 -21.77
CA ARG A 646 4.00 -4.24 -20.50
C ARG A 646 5.39 -4.87 -20.40
N ASN A 647 5.82 -5.68 -21.37
CA ASN A 647 7.03 -6.49 -21.29
C ASN A 647 8.34 -5.72 -21.51
N HIS A 648 8.29 -4.63 -22.28
CA HIS A 648 9.47 -3.90 -22.73
C HIS A 648 9.59 -2.49 -22.14
N CYS A 649 8.50 -1.88 -21.66
CA CYS A 649 8.53 -0.53 -21.07
C CYS A 649 8.25 -0.55 -19.56
N LEU A 650 7.23 -1.29 -19.09
CA LEU A 650 6.68 -1.10 -17.73
C LEU A 650 7.03 -2.19 -16.70
N SER A 651 7.15 -3.46 -17.09
CA SER A 651 7.31 -4.58 -16.13
C SER A 651 8.74 -5.09 -15.94
N LYS A 652 9.70 -4.60 -16.74
CA LYS A 652 11.10 -5.04 -16.70
C LYS A 652 12.00 -3.86 -17.02
N TYR A 653 13.13 -3.76 -16.31
CA TYR A 653 14.19 -2.85 -16.69
C TYR A 653 14.76 -3.23 -18.07
N ARG A 654 14.71 -2.30 -19.01
CA ARG A 654 15.28 -2.42 -20.36
C ARG A 654 16.09 -1.15 -20.67
N PRO A 655 17.42 -1.24 -20.83
CA PRO A 655 18.27 -0.08 -21.09
C PRO A 655 17.77 0.86 -22.18
N ARG A 656 17.27 0.30 -23.29
CA ARG A 656 16.82 1.04 -24.47
C ARG A 656 15.54 1.86 -24.23
N ALA A 657 14.60 1.33 -23.45
CA ALA A 657 13.28 1.95 -23.31
C ALA A 657 13.20 2.98 -22.17
N MET A 658 14.17 2.97 -21.26
CA MET A 658 14.04 3.72 -20.00
C MET A 658 14.14 5.23 -20.17
N LYS A 659 15.15 5.74 -20.89
CA LYS A 659 15.28 7.20 -21.06
C LYS A 659 14.15 7.78 -21.91
N GLY A 660 13.61 6.98 -22.84
CA GLY A 660 12.39 7.32 -23.56
C GLY A 660 11.16 7.36 -22.69
N LYS A 661 10.98 6.36 -21.82
CA LYS A 661 9.92 6.35 -20.80
C LYS A 661 9.94 7.64 -19.97
N LEU A 662 11.09 7.99 -19.39
CA LEU A 662 11.25 9.20 -18.58
C LEU A 662 10.96 10.51 -19.34
N SER A 663 11.27 10.54 -20.63
CA SER A 663 10.95 11.69 -21.47
C SER A 663 9.47 11.79 -21.76
N LEU A 664 8.82 10.66 -22.03
CA LEU A 664 7.37 10.61 -22.26
C LEU A 664 6.59 11.03 -21.01
N GLU A 665 7.09 10.72 -19.81
CA GLU A 665 6.47 11.16 -18.56
C GLU A 665 6.40 12.69 -18.42
N LYS A 666 7.16 13.45 -19.22
CA LYS A 666 7.10 14.91 -19.31
C LYS A 666 6.11 15.42 -20.37
N ASP A 667 5.63 14.55 -21.27
CA ASP A 667 4.66 14.89 -22.33
C ASP A 667 3.24 14.55 -21.88
N ILE A 668 2.59 15.52 -21.24
CA ILE A 668 1.25 15.34 -20.70
C ILE A 668 0.19 15.14 -21.79
N LEU A 669 0.35 15.80 -22.94
CA LEU A 669 -0.58 15.67 -24.07
C LEU A 669 -0.59 14.23 -24.61
N ARG A 670 0.55 13.53 -24.57
CA ARG A 670 0.62 12.10 -24.88
C ARG A 670 -0.22 11.29 -23.92
N PHE A 671 -0.10 11.54 -22.63
CA PHE A 671 -0.81 10.83 -21.58
C PHE A 671 -2.32 11.12 -21.59
N GLU A 672 -2.76 12.31 -21.97
CA GLU A 672 -4.18 12.61 -22.22
C GLU A 672 -4.77 11.75 -23.34
N LYS A 673 -4.01 11.52 -24.43
CA LYS A 673 -4.45 10.63 -25.51
C LYS A 673 -4.55 9.18 -25.02
N LEU A 674 -3.56 8.72 -24.25
CA LEU A 674 -3.60 7.39 -23.63
C LEU A 674 -4.78 7.26 -22.66
N GLN A 675 -5.09 8.29 -21.89
CA GLN A 675 -6.22 8.30 -20.96
C GLN A 675 -7.57 8.21 -21.71
N LYS A 676 -7.74 8.92 -22.83
CA LYS A 676 -8.92 8.79 -23.71
C LYS A 676 -9.04 7.37 -24.26
N MET A 677 -7.93 6.74 -24.63
CA MET A 677 -7.91 5.34 -25.07
C MET A 677 -8.27 4.37 -23.93
N ILE A 678 -7.71 4.56 -22.74
CA ILE A 678 -8.06 3.80 -21.53
C ILE A 678 -9.56 3.94 -21.22
N THR A 679 -10.15 5.12 -21.45
CA THR A 679 -11.60 5.35 -21.32
C THR A 679 -12.41 4.48 -22.28
N LYS A 680 -11.95 4.32 -23.54
CA LYS A 680 -12.60 3.41 -24.50
C LYS A 680 -12.46 1.95 -24.08
N PHE A 681 -11.27 1.57 -23.61
CA PHE A 681 -11.04 0.22 -23.08
C PHE A 681 -11.92 -0.07 -21.86
N PHE A 682 -12.11 0.90 -20.97
CA PHE A 682 -12.96 0.77 -19.78
C PHE A 682 -14.40 0.40 -20.14
N LYS A 683 -14.99 1.00 -21.18
CA LYS A 683 -16.33 0.62 -21.67
C LYS A 683 -16.41 -0.87 -22.07
N ILE A 684 -15.34 -1.42 -22.66
CA ILE A 684 -15.26 -2.85 -23.00
C ILE A 684 -15.20 -3.70 -21.73
N VAL A 685 -14.39 -3.29 -20.74
CA VAL A 685 -14.27 -3.98 -19.45
C VAL A 685 -15.59 -3.95 -18.68
N GLU A 686 -16.31 -2.83 -18.67
CA GLU A 686 -17.63 -2.72 -18.04
C GLU A 686 -18.60 -3.73 -18.64
N ALA A 687 -18.66 -3.86 -19.96
CA ALA A 687 -19.52 -4.85 -20.62
C ALA A 687 -19.16 -6.30 -20.21
N VAL A 688 -17.87 -6.63 -20.16
CA VAL A 688 -17.39 -7.95 -19.71
C VAL A 688 -17.67 -8.18 -18.22
N ASN A 689 -17.59 -7.13 -17.39
CA ASN A 689 -17.86 -7.22 -15.95
C ASN A 689 -19.33 -7.54 -15.67
N HIS A 690 -20.25 -6.94 -16.42
CA HIS A 690 -21.67 -7.29 -16.31
C HIS A 690 -21.86 -8.78 -16.57
N SER A 691 -21.30 -9.32 -17.65
CA SER A 691 -21.34 -10.77 -17.96
C SER A 691 -20.78 -11.64 -16.82
N GLN A 692 -19.66 -11.24 -16.22
CA GLN A 692 -19.05 -11.98 -15.11
C GLN A 692 -19.90 -11.96 -13.84
N CYS A 693 -20.50 -10.82 -13.50
CA CYS A 693 -21.42 -10.72 -12.37
C CYS A 693 -22.58 -11.70 -12.54
N PHE A 694 -23.14 -11.79 -13.75
CA PHE A 694 -24.23 -12.72 -14.05
C PHE A 694 -23.85 -14.19 -13.88
N ARG A 695 -22.64 -14.58 -14.33
CA ARG A 695 -22.12 -15.94 -14.14
C ARG A 695 -22.17 -16.37 -12.67
N ILE A 696 -21.78 -15.48 -11.76
CA ILE A 696 -21.78 -15.78 -10.32
C ILE A 696 -23.20 -15.77 -9.74
N PHE A 697 -24.07 -14.84 -10.17
CA PHE A 697 -25.46 -14.80 -9.76
C PHE A 697 -26.21 -16.10 -10.13
N GLU A 698 -26.07 -16.57 -11.36
CA GLU A 698 -26.71 -17.80 -11.85
C GLU A 698 -26.28 -19.03 -11.03
N ASP A 699 -24.98 -19.19 -10.80
CA ASP A 699 -24.42 -20.28 -10.00
C ASP A 699 -24.93 -20.28 -8.56
N MET A 700 -25.01 -19.10 -7.93
CA MET A 700 -25.48 -18.98 -6.55
C MET A 700 -27.00 -19.21 -6.42
N ILE A 701 -27.81 -18.68 -7.34
CA ILE A 701 -29.26 -18.89 -7.35
C ILE A 701 -29.60 -20.35 -7.62
N LYS A 702 -28.92 -21.00 -8.57
CA LYS A 702 -29.13 -22.43 -8.87
C LYS A 702 -28.89 -23.29 -7.63
N LYS A 703 -27.76 -23.08 -6.94
CA LYS A 703 -27.45 -23.79 -5.69
C LYS A 703 -28.47 -23.50 -4.60
N GLY A 704 -28.87 -22.25 -4.41
CA GLY A 704 -29.90 -21.90 -3.41
C GLY A 704 -31.27 -22.51 -3.73
N ARG A 705 -31.63 -22.60 -5.01
CA ARG A 705 -32.85 -23.27 -5.47
C ARG A 705 -32.82 -24.77 -5.18
N GLU A 706 -31.73 -25.45 -5.53
CA GLU A 706 -31.56 -26.89 -5.25
C GLU A 706 -31.71 -27.19 -3.74
N GLU A 707 -31.15 -26.35 -2.90
CA GLU A 707 -31.16 -26.51 -1.44
C GLU A 707 -32.52 -26.13 -0.82
N SER A 708 -33.30 -25.26 -1.47
CA SER A 708 -34.63 -24.86 -0.99
C SER A 708 -35.70 -25.95 -1.11
N VAL A 709 -35.49 -26.94 -2.00
CA VAL A 709 -36.40 -28.08 -2.22
C VAL A 709 -36.66 -28.84 -0.92
N GLY A 710 -35.65 -28.96 -0.06
CA GLY A 710 -35.75 -29.67 1.22
C GLY A 710 -36.32 -28.83 2.37
N VAL A 711 -36.62 -27.54 2.17
CA VAL A 711 -37.00 -26.60 3.22
C VAL A 711 -38.45 -26.14 3.10
N SER A 712 -38.88 -25.68 1.92
CA SER A 712 -40.26 -25.24 1.69
C SER A 712 -40.57 -25.08 0.19
N ASP A 713 -41.70 -25.61 -0.25
CA ASP A 713 -42.17 -25.44 -1.63
C ASP A 713 -42.39 -23.97 -1.99
N ALA A 714 -42.91 -23.16 -1.08
CA ALA A 714 -43.12 -21.72 -1.31
C ALA A 714 -41.78 -20.99 -1.50
N LEU A 715 -40.75 -21.35 -0.72
CA LEU A 715 -39.42 -20.79 -0.86
C LEU A 715 -38.77 -21.19 -2.19
N TYR A 716 -38.92 -22.45 -2.59
CA TYR A 716 -38.47 -22.92 -3.90
C TYR A 716 -39.16 -22.18 -5.03
N GLN A 717 -40.49 -22.01 -4.97
CA GLN A 717 -41.23 -21.29 -6.00
C GLN A 717 -40.81 -19.82 -6.07
N ASN A 718 -40.66 -19.12 -4.93
CA ASN A 718 -40.22 -17.73 -4.92
C ASN A 718 -38.79 -17.56 -5.49
N ILE A 719 -37.86 -18.46 -5.14
CA ILE A 719 -36.51 -18.44 -5.73
C ILE A 719 -36.57 -18.78 -7.22
N ALA A 720 -37.44 -19.71 -7.64
CA ALA A 720 -37.64 -20.06 -9.04
C ALA A 720 -38.28 -18.92 -9.85
N GLU A 721 -39.27 -18.22 -9.29
CA GLU A 721 -39.90 -17.04 -9.86
C GLU A 721 -38.89 -15.90 -10.01
N HIS A 722 -38.07 -15.65 -9.00
CA HIS A 722 -37.00 -14.65 -9.12
C HIS A 722 -35.90 -15.09 -10.10
N HIS A 723 -35.55 -16.37 -10.13
CA HIS A 723 -34.66 -16.92 -11.15
C HIS A 723 -35.24 -16.72 -12.55
N ASN A 724 -36.56 -16.90 -12.73
CA ASN A 724 -37.26 -16.66 -13.99
C ASN A 724 -37.33 -15.16 -14.32
N ALA A 725 -37.61 -14.30 -13.35
CA ALA A 725 -37.63 -12.84 -13.51
C ALA A 725 -36.23 -12.30 -13.86
N LEU A 726 -35.19 -12.80 -13.19
CA LEU A 726 -33.81 -12.55 -13.55
C LEU A 726 -33.55 -13.05 -14.97
N THR A 727 -33.94 -14.28 -15.31
CA THR A 727 -33.81 -14.81 -16.69
C THR A 727 -34.52 -13.93 -17.71
N MET A 728 -35.69 -13.36 -17.39
CA MET A 728 -36.43 -12.43 -18.24
C MET A 728 -35.73 -11.08 -18.36
N PHE A 729 -35.30 -10.47 -17.26
CA PHE A 729 -34.47 -9.26 -17.28
C PHE A 729 -33.17 -9.47 -18.05
N MET A 730 -32.57 -10.65 -17.91
CA MET A 730 -31.37 -11.07 -18.63
C MET A 730 -31.67 -11.22 -20.12
N LYS A 731 -32.85 -11.74 -20.46
CA LYS A 731 -33.34 -11.79 -21.84
C LYS A 731 -33.53 -10.37 -22.38
N GLU A 732 -34.14 -9.45 -21.62
CA GLU A 732 -34.28 -8.04 -21.99
C GLU A 732 -32.91 -7.38 -22.21
N LYS A 733 -31.97 -7.52 -21.27
CA LYS A 733 -30.60 -6.98 -21.39
C LYS A 733 -29.83 -7.61 -22.54
N TYR A 734 -30.02 -8.90 -22.79
CA TYR A 734 -29.50 -9.59 -23.96
C TYR A 734 -30.08 -9.00 -25.24
N HIS A 735 -31.40 -8.75 -25.32
CA HIS A 735 -32.04 -8.15 -26.48
C HIS A 735 -31.62 -6.69 -26.70
N GLU A 736 -31.53 -5.89 -25.64
CA GLU A 736 -30.99 -4.51 -25.67
C GLU A 736 -29.56 -4.47 -26.24
N ASN A 737 -28.78 -5.52 -25.98
CA ASN A 737 -27.36 -5.61 -26.35
C ASN A 737 -27.09 -6.73 -27.37
N ILE A 738 -28.09 -7.21 -28.09
CA ILE A 738 -27.97 -8.44 -28.91
C ILE A 738 -26.93 -8.28 -30.00
N SER A 739 -26.80 -7.06 -30.53
CA SER A 739 -25.76 -6.66 -31.47
C SER A 739 -24.34 -6.72 -30.88
N ASN A 740 -24.19 -6.44 -29.58
CA ASN A 740 -22.91 -6.56 -28.86
C ASN A 740 -22.57 -8.03 -28.58
N PHE A 741 -23.57 -8.87 -28.26
CA PHE A 741 -23.37 -10.31 -28.08
C PHE A 741 -23.05 -11.03 -29.39
N LYS A 742 -23.73 -10.68 -30.50
CA LYS A 742 -23.36 -11.13 -31.86
C LYS A 742 -21.89 -10.82 -32.16
N LEU A 743 -21.50 -9.57 -31.90
CA LEU A 743 -20.14 -9.10 -32.13
C LEU A 743 -19.13 -9.84 -31.25
N LEU A 744 -19.44 -10.07 -29.98
CA LEU A 744 -18.61 -10.80 -29.03
C LEU A 744 -18.44 -12.27 -29.42
N ALA A 745 -19.54 -12.93 -29.82
CA ALA A 745 -19.55 -14.32 -30.27
C ALA A 745 -18.71 -14.50 -31.53
N ASN A 746 -18.92 -13.67 -32.55
CA ASN A 746 -18.14 -13.71 -33.78
C ASN A 746 -16.65 -13.44 -33.53
N LYS A 747 -16.33 -12.39 -32.76
CA LYS A 747 -14.94 -12.07 -32.40
C LYS A 747 -14.27 -13.18 -31.60
N LEU A 748 -14.98 -13.83 -30.69
CA LEU A 748 -14.45 -14.95 -29.92
C LEU A 748 -14.21 -16.18 -30.81
N LEU A 749 -15.14 -16.52 -31.70
CA LEU A 749 -14.97 -17.59 -32.67
C LEU A 749 -13.78 -17.31 -33.60
N ASP A 750 -13.69 -16.10 -34.18
CA ASP A 750 -12.55 -15.67 -35.01
C ASP A 750 -11.22 -15.76 -34.24
N TYR A 751 -11.21 -15.31 -32.98
CA TYR A 751 -10.04 -15.39 -32.10
C TYR A 751 -9.59 -16.83 -31.84
N VAL A 752 -10.53 -17.77 -31.61
CA VAL A 752 -10.17 -19.17 -31.39
C VAL A 752 -9.73 -19.84 -32.69
N GLU A 753 -10.46 -19.63 -33.79
CA GLU A 753 -10.15 -20.20 -35.12
C GLU A 753 -8.77 -19.78 -35.63
N ASN A 754 -8.46 -18.48 -35.59
CA ASN A 754 -7.16 -17.96 -36.03
C ASN A 754 -5.99 -18.54 -35.24
N GLU A 755 -6.25 -19.02 -34.02
CA GLU A 755 -5.23 -19.65 -33.18
C GLU A 755 -5.19 -21.17 -33.28
N LEU A 756 -6.16 -21.85 -33.93
CA LEU A 756 -6.18 -23.32 -34.03
C LEU A 756 -4.96 -23.90 -34.75
N SER A 757 -4.42 -23.17 -35.73
CA SER A 757 -3.25 -23.57 -36.53
C SER A 757 -1.90 -23.26 -35.87
N ILE A 758 -1.89 -22.54 -34.75
CA ILE A 758 -0.66 -22.13 -34.06
C ILE A 758 -0.43 -23.08 -32.89
N ASN A 759 0.71 -23.78 -32.89
CA ASN A 759 1.12 -24.65 -31.79
C ASN A 759 1.37 -23.81 -30.52
N LYS A 760 0.32 -23.62 -29.70
CA LYS A 760 0.31 -22.83 -28.45
C LYS A 760 0.05 -23.75 -27.25
N ARG A 761 0.49 -23.32 -26.07
CA ARG A 761 0.37 -24.08 -24.81
C ARG A 761 -1.08 -24.48 -24.48
N LEU A 762 -1.25 -25.72 -24.00
CA LEU A 762 -2.50 -26.39 -23.63
C LEU A 762 -3.46 -25.52 -22.79
N ASN A 763 -2.94 -24.84 -21.76
CA ASN A 763 -3.75 -24.02 -20.84
C ASN A 763 -4.46 -22.85 -21.53
N ARG A 764 -3.88 -22.30 -22.61
CA ARG A 764 -4.48 -21.23 -23.40
C ARG A 764 -5.70 -21.74 -24.18
N LYS A 765 -5.61 -22.98 -24.72
CA LYS A 765 -6.72 -23.64 -25.44
C LYS A 765 -7.87 -23.98 -24.49
N LEU A 766 -7.56 -24.52 -23.31
CA LEU A 766 -8.56 -24.77 -22.26
C LEU A 766 -9.27 -23.48 -21.84
N GLY A 767 -8.53 -22.38 -21.64
CA GLY A 767 -9.13 -21.06 -21.35
C GLY A 767 -10.07 -20.58 -22.46
N GLN A 768 -9.70 -20.77 -23.72
CA GLN A 768 -10.58 -20.47 -24.87
C GLN A 768 -11.88 -21.28 -24.85
N PHE A 769 -11.80 -22.58 -24.55
CA PHE A 769 -12.99 -23.44 -24.49
C PHE A 769 -13.90 -23.12 -23.33
N TYR A 770 -13.35 -22.84 -22.14
CA TYR A 770 -14.16 -22.36 -21.03
C TYR A 770 -14.85 -21.02 -21.37
N THR A 771 -14.18 -20.16 -22.14
CA THR A 771 -14.76 -18.88 -22.59
C THR A 771 -15.88 -19.09 -23.60
N LEU A 772 -15.69 -19.96 -24.60
CA LEU A 772 -16.73 -20.34 -25.55
C LEU A 772 -17.92 -20.97 -24.82
N LYS A 773 -17.68 -21.92 -23.93
CA LYS A 773 -18.71 -22.57 -23.12
C LYS A 773 -19.51 -21.55 -22.33
N PHE A 774 -18.84 -20.62 -21.65
CA PHE A 774 -19.50 -19.56 -20.89
C PHE A 774 -20.39 -18.69 -21.77
N LEU A 775 -19.83 -18.11 -22.84
CA LEU A 775 -20.57 -17.17 -23.69
C LEU A 775 -21.75 -17.87 -24.40
N PHE A 776 -21.53 -19.04 -24.98
CA PHE A 776 -22.57 -19.74 -25.72
C PHE A 776 -23.61 -20.39 -24.81
N SER A 777 -23.26 -20.84 -23.60
CA SER A 777 -24.25 -21.27 -22.61
C SER A 777 -25.17 -20.11 -22.23
N TYR A 778 -24.60 -18.91 -22.05
CA TYR A 778 -25.37 -17.71 -21.80
C TYR A 778 -26.32 -17.39 -22.98
N ILE A 779 -25.80 -17.35 -24.21
CA ILE A 779 -26.60 -17.09 -25.42
C ILE A 779 -27.72 -18.13 -25.59
N GLY A 780 -27.40 -19.42 -25.44
CA GLY A 780 -28.36 -20.52 -25.59
C GLY A 780 -29.51 -20.45 -24.59
N ASN A 781 -29.26 -19.94 -23.37
CA ASN A 781 -30.30 -19.71 -22.38
C ASN A 781 -31.27 -18.56 -22.76
N GLN A 782 -30.90 -17.71 -23.71
CA GLN A 782 -31.73 -16.58 -24.18
C GLN A 782 -32.45 -16.85 -25.51
N CYS A 783 -32.06 -17.89 -26.26
CA CYS A 783 -32.64 -18.27 -27.54
C CYS A 783 -33.96 -19.06 -27.42
N ASP A 784 -34.65 -19.25 -28.54
CA ASP A 784 -35.76 -20.18 -28.69
C ASP A 784 -35.32 -21.65 -28.58
N LEU A 785 -36.31 -22.54 -28.45
CA LEU A 785 -36.10 -23.93 -28.07
C LEU A 785 -35.30 -24.73 -29.11
N GLU A 786 -35.46 -24.39 -30.40
CA GLU A 786 -34.76 -25.01 -31.52
C GLU A 786 -33.26 -24.70 -31.46
N HIS A 787 -32.88 -23.41 -31.48
CA HIS A 787 -31.46 -23.02 -31.42
C HIS A 787 -30.81 -23.42 -30.09
N ARG A 788 -31.54 -23.38 -28.97
CA ARG A 788 -31.04 -23.86 -27.67
C ARG A 788 -30.68 -25.35 -27.72
N SER A 789 -31.51 -26.18 -28.34
CA SER A 789 -31.28 -27.62 -28.44
C SER A 789 -30.04 -27.93 -29.29
N GLU A 790 -29.87 -27.26 -30.43
CA GLU A 790 -28.67 -27.39 -31.26
C GLU A 790 -27.41 -26.97 -30.49
N LEU A 791 -27.48 -25.86 -29.75
CA LEU A 791 -26.34 -25.29 -29.04
C LEU A 791 -25.91 -26.16 -27.85
N VAL A 792 -26.85 -26.78 -27.12
CA VAL A 792 -26.56 -27.72 -26.02
C VAL A 792 -25.72 -28.90 -26.52
N ILE A 793 -26.08 -29.50 -27.66
CA ILE A 793 -25.34 -30.62 -28.25
C ILE A 793 -23.89 -30.22 -28.56
N VAL A 794 -23.69 -29.04 -29.15
CA VAL A 794 -22.35 -28.55 -29.48
C VAL A 794 -21.54 -28.23 -28.22
N LEU A 795 -22.18 -27.70 -27.17
CA LEU A 795 -21.53 -27.44 -25.88
C LEU A 795 -21.16 -28.72 -25.13
N GLU A 796 -21.93 -29.79 -25.24
CA GLU A 796 -21.59 -31.11 -24.69
C GLU A 796 -20.34 -31.68 -25.35
N ASN A 797 -20.24 -31.57 -26.69
CA ASN A 797 -19.04 -31.96 -27.44
C ASN A 797 -17.81 -31.12 -27.02
N LEU A 798 -17.98 -29.80 -26.86
CA LEU A 798 -16.93 -28.92 -26.34
C LEU A 798 -16.48 -29.32 -24.93
N ASN A 799 -17.42 -29.74 -24.07
CA ASN A 799 -17.14 -30.16 -22.70
C ASN A 799 -16.38 -31.49 -22.65
N SER A 800 -16.79 -32.48 -23.45
CA SER A 800 -16.09 -33.76 -23.60
C SER A 800 -14.65 -33.56 -24.08
N LEU A 801 -14.46 -32.70 -25.09
CA LEU A 801 -13.14 -32.35 -25.62
C LEU A 801 -12.27 -31.65 -24.56
N SER A 802 -12.85 -30.71 -23.81
CA SER A 802 -12.15 -30.02 -22.72
C SER A 802 -11.68 -30.99 -21.62
N GLN A 803 -12.54 -31.93 -21.21
CA GLN A 803 -12.20 -32.96 -20.21
C GLN A 803 -11.11 -33.93 -20.70
N SER A 804 -11.18 -34.33 -21.98
CA SER A 804 -10.14 -35.15 -22.61
C SER A 804 -8.78 -34.44 -22.55
N ILE A 805 -8.72 -33.17 -22.93
CA ILE A 805 -7.50 -32.35 -22.91
C ILE A 805 -6.98 -32.13 -21.48
N GLU A 806 -7.88 -31.85 -20.53
CA GLU A 806 -7.53 -31.63 -19.13
C GLU A 806 -6.96 -32.90 -18.48
N SER A 807 -7.53 -34.07 -18.76
CA SER A 807 -7.02 -35.35 -18.24
C SER A 807 -5.62 -35.70 -18.76
N LYS A 808 -5.29 -35.35 -20.01
CA LYS A 808 -3.93 -35.48 -20.57
C LYS A 808 -2.93 -34.59 -19.83
N SER A 809 -3.34 -33.40 -19.40
CA SER A 809 -2.49 -32.41 -18.68
C SER A 809 -1.99 -32.88 -17.30
N ILE A 810 -2.71 -33.78 -16.64
CA ILE A 810 -2.44 -34.21 -15.26
C ILE A 810 -1.32 -35.29 -15.21
N VAL A 811 -1.04 -35.97 -16.32
CA VAL A 811 -0.19 -37.17 -16.37
C VAL A 811 1.28 -36.87 -16.72
N GLY A 812 1.63 -35.68 -17.23
CA GLY A 812 3.00 -35.35 -17.67
C GLY A 812 3.55 -34.02 -17.12
N LYS A 813 4.79 -34.03 -16.60
CA LYS A 813 5.55 -32.81 -16.24
C LYS A 813 6.31 -32.17 -17.42
N GLY A 814 6.05 -32.62 -18.66
CA GLY A 814 6.59 -32.04 -19.90
C GLY A 814 5.52 -31.23 -20.67
N GLU A 815 5.93 -30.41 -21.64
CA GLU A 815 5.00 -29.82 -22.62
C GLU A 815 4.27 -30.96 -23.34
N ILE A 816 2.97 -31.11 -23.07
CA ILE A 816 2.10 -32.08 -23.73
C ILE A 816 1.58 -31.41 -25.01
N ASP A 817 1.95 -31.98 -26.16
CA ASP A 817 1.47 -31.54 -27.46
C ASP A 817 0.03 -32.01 -27.72
N ILE A 818 -0.77 -31.16 -28.37
CA ILE A 818 -2.13 -31.45 -28.83
C ILE A 818 -2.02 -32.49 -29.95
N THR A 819 -2.86 -33.53 -29.95
CA THR A 819 -2.81 -34.54 -31.03
C THR A 819 -3.53 -34.02 -32.28
N SER A 820 -3.17 -34.52 -33.45
CA SER A 820 -3.87 -34.18 -34.70
C SER A 820 -5.37 -34.51 -34.69
N GLN A 821 -5.79 -35.49 -33.88
CA GLN A 821 -7.20 -35.80 -33.67
C GLN A 821 -7.88 -34.73 -32.83
N ASP A 822 -7.24 -34.28 -31.75
CA ASP A 822 -7.77 -33.19 -30.91
C ASP A 822 -7.95 -31.92 -31.75
N GLU A 823 -7.01 -31.58 -32.65
CA GLU A 823 -7.14 -30.44 -33.57
C GLU A 823 -8.35 -30.56 -34.53
N GLN A 824 -8.59 -31.76 -35.08
CA GLN A 824 -9.76 -32.01 -35.94
C GLN A 824 -11.07 -31.86 -35.17
N ASP A 825 -11.14 -32.42 -33.95
CA ASP A 825 -12.31 -32.31 -33.08
C ASP A 825 -12.57 -30.85 -32.69
N MET A 826 -11.51 -30.06 -32.44
CA MET A 826 -11.63 -28.62 -32.19
C MET A 826 -12.22 -27.86 -33.38
N VAL A 827 -11.70 -28.09 -34.58
CA VAL A 827 -12.21 -27.47 -35.82
C VAL A 827 -13.68 -27.83 -36.04
N GLN A 828 -14.05 -29.09 -35.79
CA GLN A 828 -15.43 -29.54 -35.92
C GLN A 828 -16.37 -28.85 -34.91
N VAL A 829 -15.99 -28.77 -33.64
CA VAL A 829 -16.81 -28.12 -32.60
C VAL A 829 -16.97 -26.62 -32.90
N ILE A 830 -15.90 -25.95 -33.31
CA ILE A 830 -15.93 -24.51 -33.58
C ILE A 830 -16.73 -24.19 -34.85
N SER A 831 -16.58 -24.98 -35.91
CA SER A 831 -17.42 -24.84 -37.11
C SER A 831 -18.90 -25.06 -36.79
N SER A 832 -19.22 -26.02 -35.92
CA SER A 832 -20.59 -26.26 -35.45
C SER A 832 -21.13 -25.07 -34.64
N LEU A 833 -20.32 -24.50 -33.74
CA LEU A 833 -20.69 -23.27 -33.02
C LEU A 833 -20.92 -22.09 -33.97
N ARG A 834 -20.10 -21.94 -35.02
CA ARG A 834 -20.27 -20.87 -36.01
C ARG A 834 -21.55 -21.02 -36.81
N VAL A 835 -21.91 -22.24 -37.22
CA VAL A 835 -23.17 -22.52 -37.91
C VAL A 835 -24.36 -22.13 -37.02
N VAL A 836 -24.37 -22.58 -35.77
CA VAL A 836 -25.45 -22.26 -34.83
C VAL A 836 -25.50 -20.77 -34.50
N SER A 837 -24.34 -20.12 -34.29
CA SER A 837 -24.23 -18.67 -34.09
C SER A 837 -24.81 -17.87 -35.26
N ASN A 838 -24.49 -18.26 -36.49
CA ASN A 838 -25.00 -17.59 -37.69
C ASN A 838 -26.52 -17.71 -37.82
N LYS A 839 -27.11 -18.85 -37.42
CA LYS A 839 -28.57 -19.02 -37.35
C LYS A 839 -29.19 -18.09 -36.30
N ILE A 840 -28.66 -18.12 -35.07
CA ILE A 840 -29.14 -17.29 -33.94
C ILE A 840 -29.13 -15.80 -34.28
N PHE A 841 -28.10 -15.35 -35.00
CA PHE A 841 -27.88 -13.93 -35.28
C PHE A 841 -28.22 -13.51 -36.72
N ALA A 842 -28.97 -14.33 -37.48
CA ALA A 842 -29.26 -14.09 -38.90
C ALA A 842 -29.86 -12.70 -39.17
N GLU A 843 -30.74 -12.23 -38.29
CA GLU A 843 -31.48 -10.96 -38.44
C GLU A 843 -30.90 -9.78 -37.65
N VAL A 844 -29.82 -10.00 -36.89
CA VAL A 844 -29.25 -8.98 -35.99
C VAL A 844 -28.18 -8.18 -36.70
N ASN A 845 -28.34 -6.86 -36.79
CA ASN A 845 -27.27 -5.97 -37.27
C ASN A 845 -26.09 -5.98 -36.29
N GLN A 846 -24.87 -6.05 -36.82
CA GLN A 846 -23.66 -6.11 -35.98
C GLN A 846 -23.38 -4.73 -35.37
N ALA A 847 -23.18 -4.69 -34.04
CA ALA A 847 -22.73 -3.47 -33.37
C ALA A 847 -21.32 -3.09 -33.82
N GLN A 848 -20.96 -1.82 -33.69
CA GLN A 848 -19.58 -1.37 -33.85
C GLN A 848 -19.03 -0.95 -32.48
N TYR A 849 -18.02 -1.65 -31.99
CA TYR A 849 -17.22 -1.11 -30.89
C TYR A 849 -16.43 0.10 -31.38
N GLU A 850 -16.33 1.14 -30.55
CA GLU A 850 -15.37 2.22 -30.78
C GLU A 850 -13.98 1.60 -30.95
N LYS A 851 -13.37 1.80 -32.13
CA LYS A 851 -12.08 1.22 -32.45
C LYS A 851 -11.00 1.85 -31.56
N ILE A 852 -10.30 1.01 -30.80
CA ILE A 852 -9.04 1.41 -30.18
C ILE A 852 -8.03 1.62 -31.31
N VAL A 853 -7.47 2.82 -31.38
CA VAL A 853 -6.59 3.23 -32.47
C VAL A 853 -5.19 2.69 -32.19
N LEU A 854 -4.75 1.68 -32.95
CA LEU A 854 -3.41 1.08 -32.84
C LEU A 854 -2.31 2.14 -32.82
N SER A 855 -2.42 3.16 -33.68
CA SER A 855 -1.38 4.19 -33.84
C SER A 855 -1.07 4.94 -32.54
N GLU A 856 -2.03 5.11 -31.63
CA GLU A 856 -1.82 5.81 -30.36
C GLU A 856 -0.96 4.98 -29.38
N ILE A 857 -1.17 3.66 -29.36
CA ILE A 857 -0.45 2.70 -28.52
C ILE A 857 0.94 2.41 -29.10
N SER A 858 0.99 2.11 -30.40
CA SER A 858 2.24 1.76 -31.07
C SER A 858 3.21 2.93 -31.06
N THR A 859 2.72 4.16 -31.17
CA THR A 859 3.58 5.34 -31.09
C THR A 859 4.10 5.55 -29.67
N PHE A 860 3.34 5.27 -28.60
CA PHE A 860 3.91 5.29 -27.24
C PHE A 860 5.06 4.29 -27.08
N PHE A 861 4.86 3.04 -27.54
CA PHE A 861 5.91 2.03 -27.50
C PHE A 861 7.14 2.41 -28.35
N ASN A 862 6.89 2.89 -29.57
CA ASN A 862 7.94 3.28 -30.50
C ASN A 862 8.71 4.48 -29.96
N ASP A 863 8.05 5.53 -29.48
CA ASP A 863 8.68 6.72 -28.92
C ASP A 863 9.53 6.35 -27.69
N ALA A 864 8.99 5.51 -26.78
CA ALA A 864 9.73 5.02 -25.63
C ALA A 864 11.01 4.27 -26.03
N ARG A 865 11.00 3.58 -27.18
CA ARG A 865 12.11 2.75 -27.68
C ARG A 865 13.09 3.51 -28.59
N SER A 866 12.60 4.49 -29.34
CA SER A 866 13.32 5.16 -30.45
C SER A 866 13.88 6.51 -30.05
N SER A 867 13.45 7.08 -28.93
CA SER A 867 14.03 8.33 -28.41
C SER A 867 15.49 8.09 -27.98
N ASN A 868 16.43 8.42 -28.86
CA ASN A 868 17.86 8.32 -28.59
C ASN A 868 18.33 9.50 -27.73
N LEU A 869 17.85 9.55 -26.48
CA LEU A 869 18.04 10.69 -25.57
C LEU A 869 19.31 10.57 -24.72
N TRP A 870 20.13 9.56 -24.95
CA TRP A 870 21.41 9.41 -24.27
C TRP A 870 22.50 10.28 -24.91
N PHE A 871 22.45 10.40 -26.22
CA PHE A 871 23.46 11.06 -27.03
C PHE A 871 22.76 11.66 -28.26
N THR A 872 23.21 12.83 -28.70
CA THR A 872 22.91 13.38 -30.02
C THR A 872 23.55 12.52 -31.12
N ASP A 873 23.06 12.65 -32.36
CA ASP A 873 23.63 11.92 -33.50
C ASP A 873 25.13 12.23 -33.71
N ASP A 874 25.55 13.46 -33.40
CA ASP A 874 26.95 13.90 -33.44
C ASP A 874 27.80 13.23 -32.34
N GLU A 875 27.28 13.15 -31.12
CA GLU A 875 27.94 12.45 -30.01
C GLU A 875 28.09 10.96 -30.30
N ILE A 876 27.07 10.30 -30.87
CA ILE A 876 27.14 8.88 -31.27
C ILE A 876 28.17 8.68 -32.37
N SER A 877 28.18 9.55 -33.37
CA SER A 877 29.17 9.52 -34.46
C SER A 877 30.59 9.67 -33.91
N THR A 878 30.76 10.54 -32.91
CA THR A 878 32.03 10.73 -32.21
C THR A 878 32.44 9.45 -31.46
N ILE A 879 31.56 8.89 -30.61
CA ILE A 879 31.82 7.65 -29.87
C ILE A 879 32.19 6.51 -30.84
N LYS A 880 31.45 6.35 -31.93
CA LYS A 880 31.70 5.33 -32.97
C LYS A 880 33.07 5.48 -33.62
N LYS A 881 33.47 6.72 -33.92
CA LYS A 881 34.80 7.01 -34.48
C LYS A 881 35.89 6.57 -33.51
N PHE A 882 35.80 6.95 -32.24
CA PHE A 882 36.73 6.52 -31.20
C PHE A 882 36.79 4.97 -31.06
N ILE A 883 35.65 4.30 -31.07
CA ILE A 883 35.59 2.83 -31.03
C ILE A 883 36.28 2.24 -32.27
N SER A 884 36.00 2.78 -33.45
CA SER A 884 36.53 2.28 -34.73
C SER A 884 38.04 2.50 -34.85
N ASP A 885 38.53 3.67 -34.46
CA ASP A 885 39.96 4.00 -34.42
C ASP A 885 40.70 3.05 -33.46
N HIS A 886 40.14 2.81 -32.26
CA HIS A 886 40.73 1.88 -31.30
C HIS A 886 40.68 0.41 -31.79
N MET A 887 39.59 0.00 -32.43
CA MET A 887 39.50 -1.35 -33.04
C MET A 887 40.52 -1.52 -34.16
N GLN A 888 40.80 -0.48 -34.94
CA GLN A 888 41.83 -0.52 -35.97
C GLN A 888 43.23 -0.64 -35.37
N ILE A 889 43.52 0.08 -34.28
CA ILE A 889 44.77 -0.08 -33.52
C ILE A 889 44.92 -1.52 -33.00
N SER A 890 43.85 -2.10 -32.46
CA SER A 890 43.83 -3.49 -31.98
C SER A 890 44.08 -4.50 -33.11
N ARG A 891 43.48 -4.30 -34.29
CA ARG A 891 43.71 -5.14 -35.47
C ARG A 891 45.17 -5.09 -35.92
N ASN A 892 45.74 -3.89 -36.00
CA ASN A 892 47.15 -3.70 -36.37
C ASN A 892 48.07 -4.41 -35.36
N ALA A 893 47.81 -4.25 -34.06
CA ALA A 893 48.57 -4.92 -33.00
C ALA A 893 48.44 -6.45 -33.08
N LYS A 894 47.25 -7.00 -33.35
CA LYS A 894 47.05 -8.44 -33.58
C LYS A 894 47.84 -8.95 -34.78
N VAL A 895 47.87 -8.20 -35.89
CA VAL A 895 48.66 -8.57 -37.09
C VAL A 895 50.15 -8.58 -36.76
N SER A 896 50.65 -7.56 -36.05
CA SER A 896 52.03 -7.54 -35.59
C SER A 896 52.37 -8.74 -34.69
N VAL A 897 51.54 -9.03 -33.68
CA VAL A 897 51.74 -10.18 -32.79
C VAL A 897 51.68 -11.51 -33.57
N LYS A 898 50.75 -11.64 -34.52
CA LYS A 898 50.65 -12.81 -35.39
C LYS A 898 51.91 -13.00 -36.24
N ASN A 899 52.44 -11.93 -36.83
CA ASN A 899 53.68 -11.98 -37.60
C ASN A 899 54.88 -12.39 -36.73
N TYR A 900 54.98 -11.89 -35.49
CA TYR A 900 56.04 -12.31 -34.56
C TYR A 900 55.93 -13.79 -34.18
N LEU A 901 54.71 -14.28 -33.92
CA LEU A 901 54.46 -15.69 -33.63
C LEU A 901 54.76 -16.58 -34.84
N GLU A 902 54.35 -16.20 -36.05
CA GLU A 902 54.56 -17.01 -37.27
C GLU A 902 56.03 -17.06 -37.71
N ASN A 903 56.80 -15.99 -37.46
CA ASN A 903 58.22 -15.91 -37.82
C ASN A 903 59.18 -16.46 -36.74
N GLY A 904 58.67 -16.84 -35.57
CA GLY A 904 59.47 -17.44 -34.49
C GLY A 904 60.48 -16.49 -33.83
N HIS A 905 60.27 -15.17 -33.94
CA HIS A 905 61.16 -14.16 -33.37
C HIS A 905 60.78 -13.84 -31.92
N THR A 906 61.77 -13.79 -31.03
CA THR A 906 61.60 -13.28 -29.67
C THR A 906 61.64 -11.75 -29.66
N ILE A 907 60.73 -11.14 -28.92
CA ILE A 907 60.70 -9.68 -28.73
C ILE A 907 60.95 -9.34 -27.27
N GLN A 908 61.42 -8.13 -26.99
CA GLN A 908 61.62 -7.72 -25.60
C GLN A 908 60.29 -7.69 -24.84
N GLU A 909 60.31 -8.13 -23.59
CA GLU A 909 59.10 -8.25 -22.76
C GLU A 909 58.31 -6.94 -22.67
N HIS A 910 59.00 -5.81 -22.56
CA HIS A 910 58.36 -4.50 -22.55
C HIS A 910 57.61 -4.20 -23.86
N GLU A 911 58.21 -4.52 -25.02
CA GLU A 911 57.61 -4.30 -26.34
C GLU A 911 56.45 -5.26 -26.60
N ALA A 912 56.57 -6.52 -26.16
CA ALA A 912 55.48 -7.50 -26.16
C ALA A 912 54.29 -7.04 -25.33
N LYS A 913 54.55 -6.50 -24.13
CA LYS A 913 53.53 -6.01 -23.22
C LYS A 913 52.80 -4.82 -23.82
N GLN A 914 53.52 -3.85 -24.42
CA GLN A 914 52.91 -2.73 -25.12
C GLN A 914 52.04 -3.15 -26.30
N LEU A 915 52.46 -4.14 -27.09
CA LEU A 915 51.67 -4.67 -28.20
C LEU A 915 50.42 -5.41 -27.71
N LEU A 916 50.55 -6.24 -26.68
CA LEU A 916 49.43 -6.98 -26.08
C LEU A 916 48.43 -6.06 -25.37
N ASP A 917 48.87 -4.93 -24.84
CA ASP A 917 48.01 -3.93 -24.21
C ASP A 917 47.16 -3.15 -25.21
N LYS A 918 47.60 -3.04 -26.47
CA LYS A 918 46.82 -2.45 -27.58
C LYS A 918 45.73 -3.38 -28.12
N ILE A 919 45.73 -4.66 -27.76
CA ILE A 919 44.74 -5.64 -28.25
C ILE A 919 43.49 -5.63 -27.36
N PHE A 920 42.32 -5.46 -27.98
CA PHE A 920 41.03 -5.28 -27.31
C PHE A 920 40.58 -6.52 -26.48
N THR A 921 40.87 -7.75 -26.92
CA THR A 921 40.48 -8.99 -26.19
C THR A 921 41.46 -10.17 -26.35
N PRO A 922 42.62 -10.22 -25.68
CA PRO A 922 43.39 -11.46 -25.58
C PRO A 922 42.89 -12.24 -24.37
N LYS A 923 42.20 -13.37 -24.59
CA LYS A 923 41.72 -14.25 -23.51
C LYS A 923 42.84 -14.75 -22.59
N ASP A 924 44.10 -14.69 -23.03
CA ASP A 924 45.25 -15.16 -22.27
C ASP A 924 46.54 -14.35 -22.56
N LYS A 925 46.54 -13.07 -22.15
CA LYS A 925 47.68 -12.14 -22.34
C LYS A 925 48.99 -12.72 -21.79
N THR A 926 48.95 -13.40 -20.65
CA THR A 926 50.11 -14.00 -19.98
C THR A 926 50.73 -15.15 -20.76
N SER A 927 49.90 -16.05 -21.29
CA SER A 927 50.39 -17.15 -22.13
C SER A 927 50.98 -16.64 -23.43
N ILE A 928 50.37 -15.65 -24.07
CA ILE A 928 50.89 -15.04 -25.31
C ILE A 928 52.18 -14.25 -25.02
N LEU A 929 52.24 -13.50 -23.91
CA LEU A 929 53.43 -12.76 -23.49
C LEU A 929 54.61 -13.71 -23.27
N ARG A 930 54.39 -14.84 -22.59
CA ARG A 930 55.42 -15.86 -22.38
C ARG A 930 55.94 -16.41 -23.71
N VAL A 931 55.05 -16.76 -24.64
CA VAL A 931 55.41 -17.30 -25.97
C VAL A 931 56.14 -16.26 -26.86
N LEU A 932 55.86 -14.96 -26.71
CA LEU A 932 56.54 -13.89 -27.46
C LEU A 932 57.93 -13.54 -26.90
N THR A 933 58.17 -13.79 -25.62
CA THR A 933 59.39 -13.37 -24.90
C THR A 933 60.38 -14.51 -24.68
N THR A 934 59.92 -15.75 -24.74
CA THR A 934 60.75 -16.96 -24.65
C THR A 934 60.70 -17.74 -25.95
N SER A 935 61.77 -18.45 -26.29
CA SER A 935 61.80 -19.31 -27.49
C SER A 935 60.74 -20.42 -27.37
N PRO A 936 59.71 -20.45 -28.24
CA PRO A 936 58.51 -21.23 -27.97
C PRO A 936 58.49 -22.63 -28.62
N GLU A 937 57.92 -23.62 -27.93
CA GLU A 937 57.58 -24.92 -28.53
C GLU A 937 56.44 -24.80 -29.56
N ARG A 938 56.49 -25.58 -30.64
CA ARG A 938 55.53 -25.54 -31.77
C ARG A 938 54.05 -25.67 -31.34
N LYS A 939 53.77 -26.45 -30.29
CA LYS A 939 52.43 -26.58 -29.69
C LYS A 939 51.96 -25.30 -28.98
N ALA A 940 52.85 -24.63 -28.25
CA ALA A 940 52.55 -23.38 -27.54
C ALA A 940 52.29 -22.23 -28.53
N LEU A 941 53.08 -22.17 -29.61
CA LEU A 941 52.90 -21.24 -30.72
C LEU A 941 51.52 -21.38 -31.38
N THR A 942 51.12 -22.64 -31.65
CA THR A 942 49.83 -22.96 -32.28
C THR A 942 48.65 -22.61 -31.36
N SER A 943 48.80 -22.85 -30.05
CA SER A 943 47.80 -22.47 -29.03
C SER A 943 47.63 -20.95 -28.94
N ALA A 944 48.74 -20.19 -28.90
CA ALA A 944 48.73 -18.72 -28.89
C ALA A 944 48.12 -18.11 -30.16
N LEU A 945 48.46 -18.67 -31.33
CA LEU A 945 47.86 -18.29 -32.62
C LEU A 945 46.36 -18.57 -32.66
N ASN A 946 45.91 -19.70 -32.11
CA ASN A 946 44.48 -20.04 -32.03
C ASN A 946 43.72 -19.15 -31.03
N THR A 947 44.36 -18.69 -29.95
CA THR A 947 43.76 -17.71 -29.02
C THR A 947 43.61 -16.33 -29.64
N LEU A 948 44.53 -15.92 -30.53
CA LEU A 948 44.46 -14.67 -31.30
C LEU A 948 43.45 -14.70 -32.45
N LYS A 949 43.17 -15.89 -33.01
CA LYS A 949 42.15 -16.13 -34.05
C LYS A 949 40.70 -16.03 -33.55
N CYS A 950 40.45 -15.81 -32.27
CA CYS A 950 39.09 -15.73 -31.72
C CYS A 950 38.32 -14.57 -32.37
N ASP A 951 37.18 -14.91 -33.01
CA ASP A 951 36.38 -14.12 -33.97
C ASP A 951 35.71 -12.83 -33.44
N SER A 952 36.15 -12.23 -32.34
CA SER A 952 35.49 -11.05 -31.76
C SER A 952 35.63 -9.77 -32.59
N ASP A 953 36.69 -9.61 -33.39
CA ASP A 953 36.94 -8.40 -34.20
C ASP A 953 36.19 -8.38 -35.54
N LYS A 954 35.55 -9.51 -35.92
CA LYS A 954 34.82 -9.70 -37.19
C LYS A 954 33.34 -9.36 -37.14
N LYS A 955 32.78 -9.04 -35.97
CA LYS A 955 31.41 -8.53 -35.90
C LYS A 955 31.45 -7.02 -36.04
N ASP A 956 30.97 -6.52 -37.17
CA ASP A 956 30.52 -5.14 -37.29
C ASP A 956 29.52 -4.89 -36.16
N LEU A 957 30.01 -4.26 -35.08
CA LEU A 957 29.21 -3.98 -33.89
C LEU A 957 28.09 -2.97 -34.21
N PHE A 958 28.28 -2.26 -35.32
CA PHE A 958 27.36 -1.36 -36.01
C PHE A 958 27.21 -1.89 -37.46
N GLN A 959 26.35 -2.89 -37.67
CA GLN A 959 25.98 -3.30 -39.03
C GLN A 959 25.16 -2.19 -39.69
N SER A 960 25.20 -2.07 -41.01
CA SER A 960 24.46 -1.05 -41.78
C SER A 960 22.93 -1.05 -41.55
N ASN A 961 22.37 -2.10 -40.95
CA ASN A 961 20.95 -2.26 -40.64
C ASN A 961 20.61 -2.31 -39.14
N SER A 962 21.57 -2.14 -38.22
CA SER A 962 21.33 -2.17 -36.76
C SER A 962 21.31 -0.77 -36.15
N ASP A 963 20.30 -0.45 -35.33
CA ASP A 963 20.23 0.80 -34.57
C ASP A 963 21.51 1.01 -33.74
N ASP A 964 22.13 2.17 -33.93
CA ASP A 964 23.43 2.54 -33.37
C ASP A 964 23.46 2.50 -31.85
N LEU A 965 22.35 2.88 -31.20
CA LEU A 965 22.23 2.83 -29.76
C LEU A 965 22.23 1.39 -29.25
N ASP A 966 21.62 0.45 -29.99
CA ASP A 966 21.62 -0.98 -29.65
C ASP A 966 23.02 -1.58 -29.72
N GLY A 967 23.79 -1.18 -30.74
CA GLY A 967 25.20 -1.53 -30.86
C GLY A 967 26.00 -1.03 -29.65
N LEU A 968 25.80 0.23 -29.28
CA LEU A 968 26.48 0.84 -28.13
C LEU A 968 26.07 0.23 -26.79
N ILE A 969 24.78 -0.09 -26.57
CA ILE A 969 24.31 -0.78 -25.36
C ILE A 969 24.98 -2.15 -25.23
N LYS A 970 25.01 -2.94 -26.31
CA LYS A 970 25.69 -4.25 -26.31
C LYS A 970 27.19 -4.10 -26.06
N PHE A 971 27.83 -3.08 -26.64
CA PHE A 971 29.23 -2.78 -26.41
C PHE A 971 29.51 -2.48 -24.94
N ALA A 972 28.68 -1.62 -24.33
CA ALA A 972 28.76 -1.22 -22.94
C ALA A 972 28.32 -2.31 -21.95
N GLU A 973 27.78 -3.44 -22.40
CA GLU A 973 27.52 -4.60 -21.55
C GLU A 973 28.73 -5.56 -21.49
N ILE A 974 29.65 -5.49 -22.46
CA ILE A 974 30.89 -6.28 -22.48
C ILE A 974 31.96 -5.62 -21.59
N LYS A 975 32.68 -6.45 -20.81
CA LYS A 975 33.77 -6.05 -19.92
C LYS A 975 34.77 -5.08 -20.56
N ASP A 976 35.36 -5.47 -21.68
CA ASP A 976 36.39 -4.68 -22.35
C ASP A 976 35.81 -3.45 -23.05
N GLY A 977 34.54 -3.50 -23.49
CA GLY A 977 33.84 -2.35 -24.07
C GLY A 977 33.59 -1.24 -23.04
N LYS A 978 33.16 -1.60 -21.82
CA LYS A 978 33.03 -0.65 -20.70
C LYS A 978 34.35 0.01 -20.35
N ARG A 979 35.41 -0.80 -20.21
CA ARG A 979 36.75 -0.31 -19.87
C ARG A 979 37.26 0.67 -20.93
N LEU A 980 37.00 0.36 -22.20
CA LEU A 980 37.39 1.23 -23.31
C LEU A 980 36.62 2.57 -23.27
N LEU A 981 35.30 2.54 -23.10
CA LEU A 981 34.49 3.76 -23.01
C LEU A 981 34.92 4.67 -21.84
N LEU A 982 35.32 4.10 -20.71
CA LEU A 982 35.84 4.86 -19.56
C LEU A 982 37.22 5.47 -19.79
N SER A 983 38.00 4.88 -20.71
CA SER A 983 39.38 5.31 -21.04
C SER A 983 39.43 6.38 -22.12
N PHE A 984 38.34 6.61 -22.85
CA PHE A 984 38.30 7.67 -23.85
C PHE A 984 38.39 9.04 -23.20
N ASP A 985 39.20 9.89 -23.84
CA ASP A 985 39.39 11.29 -23.47
C ASP A 985 38.63 12.14 -24.49
N PHE A 986 37.36 12.41 -24.18
CA PHE A 986 36.52 13.24 -25.04
C PHE A 986 36.86 14.71 -24.83
N GLN A 987 36.99 15.48 -25.90
CA GLN A 987 37.26 16.92 -25.80
C GLN A 987 36.06 17.71 -25.24
N ASP A 988 34.85 17.13 -25.29
CA ASP A 988 33.64 17.69 -24.71
C ASP A 988 33.35 17.05 -23.35
N ASP A 989 33.48 17.85 -22.28
CA ASP A 989 33.18 17.44 -20.91
C ASP A 989 31.73 16.94 -20.75
N ASN A 990 30.78 17.47 -21.53
CA ASN A 990 29.39 17.00 -21.50
C ASN A 990 29.27 15.59 -22.07
N LEU A 991 29.96 15.29 -23.17
CA LEU A 991 30.00 13.94 -23.73
C LEU A 991 30.63 12.96 -22.75
N HIS A 992 31.71 13.37 -22.08
CA HIS A 992 32.35 12.56 -21.04
C HIS A 992 31.38 12.24 -19.89
N GLN A 993 30.62 13.23 -19.44
CA GLN A 993 29.59 13.05 -18.42
C GLN A 993 28.42 12.18 -18.91
N ASN A 994 27.97 12.36 -20.15
CA ASN A 994 26.91 11.56 -20.78
C ASN A 994 27.30 10.07 -20.88
N VAL A 995 28.57 9.77 -21.21
CA VAL A 995 29.09 8.40 -21.22
C VAL A 995 29.12 7.80 -19.81
N LEU A 996 29.56 8.55 -18.79
CA LEU A 996 29.53 8.09 -17.41
C LEU A 996 28.10 7.80 -16.92
N GLN A 997 27.16 8.70 -17.19
CA GLN A 997 25.74 8.51 -16.88
C GLN A 997 25.15 7.32 -17.64
N PHE A 998 25.51 7.12 -18.91
CA PHE A 998 25.06 5.99 -19.71
C PHE A 998 25.58 4.64 -19.17
N LEU A 999 26.83 4.58 -18.73
CA LEU A 999 27.40 3.39 -18.09
C LEU A 999 26.75 3.12 -16.72
N ASN A 1000 26.44 4.18 -15.98
CA ASN A 1000 25.83 4.12 -14.66
C ASN A 1000 24.29 4.25 -14.64
N ARG A 1001 23.66 4.11 -15.81
CA ARG A 1001 22.24 4.37 -16.04
C ARG A 1001 21.27 3.71 -15.08
N LYS A 1002 21.61 2.54 -14.53
CA LYS A 1002 20.77 1.83 -13.54
C LYS A 1002 20.67 2.60 -12.23
N VAL A 1003 21.79 3.14 -11.76
CA VAL A 1003 21.86 3.89 -10.51
C VAL A 1003 21.22 5.26 -10.67
N GLU A 1004 21.48 5.94 -11.78
CA GLU A 1004 20.82 7.22 -12.12
C GLU A 1004 19.29 7.09 -12.12
N LEU A 1005 18.77 6.09 -12.84
CA LEU A 1005 17.34 5.81 -12.89
C LEU A 1005 16.78 5.45 -11.51
N LEU A 1006 17.49 4.63 -10.74
CA LEU A 1006 17.06 4.27 -9.38
C LEU A 1006 16.94 5.53 -8.51
N LEU A 1007 17.94 6.41 -8.55
CA LEU A 1007 17.95 7.65 -7.77
C LEU A 1007 16.83 8.61 -8.17
N GLU A 1008 16.52 8.72 -9.46
CA GLU A 1008 15.39 9.51 -9.95
C GLU A 1008 14.05 8.96 -9.42
N ARG A 1009 13.83 7.64 -9.55
CA ARG A 1009 12.61 7.00 -9.04
C ARG A 1009 12.47 7.15 -7.52
N ILE A 1010 13.57 7.03 -6.77
CA ILE A 1010 13.59 7.29 -5.33
C ILE A 1010 13.27 8.76 -5.02
N SER A 1011 13.73 9.70 -5.84
CA SER A 1011 13.38 11.12 -5.71
C SER A 1011 11.87 11.35 -5.86
N HIS A 1012 11.23 10.71 -6.84
CA HIS A 1012 9.77 10.79 -6.99
C HIS A 1012 9.02 10.11 -5.83
N LEU A 1013 9.51 8.95 -5.35
CA LEU A 1013 8.96 8.31 -4.15
C LEU A 1013 9.00 9.27 -2.95
N LYS A 1014 10.14 9.92 -2.71
CA LYS A 1014 10.31 10.91 -1.65
C LYS A 1014 9.38 12.11 -1.82
N SER A 1015 9.28 12.65 -3.04
CA SER A 1015 8.41 13.79 -3.34
C SER A 1015 6.95 13.47 -2.99
N ILE A 1016 6.42 12.37 -3.52
CA ILE A 1016 5.00 11.99 -3.39
C ILE A 1016 4.67 11.54 -1.95
N LEU A 1017 5.54 10.75 -1.34
CA LEU A 1017 5.31 10.15 -0.01
C LEU A 1017 5.58 11.13 1.14
N ILE A 1018 6.57 12.01 1.00
CA ILE A 1018 7.07 12.88 2.08
C ILE A 1018 6.82 14.36 1.78
N GLU A 1019 7.35 14.88 0.67
CA GLU A 1019 7.50 16.33 0.47
C GLU A 1019 6.18 17.04 0.12
N GLU A 1020 5.29 16.37 -0.61
CA GLU A 1020 3.95 16.88 -0.92
C GLU A 1020 3.01 16.93 0.31
N ASP A 1021 3.42 16.42 1.47
CA ASP A 1021 2.70 16.57 2.73
C ASP A 1021 3.52 17.41 3.72
N GLU A 1022 3.08 18.64 3.98
CA GLU A 1022 3.81 19.56 4.87
C GLU A 1022 4.05 18.96 6.26
N GLU A 1023 3.10 18.16 6.77
CA GLU A 1023 3.23 17.53 8.09
C GLU A 1023 4.22 16.37 8.09
N ILE A 1024 4.10 15.44 7.12
CA ILE A 1024 5.04 14.31 7.01
C ILE A 1024 6.46 14.86 6.77
N SER A 1025 6.60 15.83 5.87
CA SER A 1025 7.87 16.50 5.58
C SER A 1025 8.48 17.14 6.83
N SER A 1026 7.68 17.87 7.61
CA SER A 1026 8.14 18.52 8.85
C SER A 1026 8.57 17.50 9.91
N LEU A 1027 7.77 16.45 10.12
CA LEU A 1027 8.06 15.40 11.09
C LEU A 1027 9.27 14.55 10.68
N TRP A 1028 9.41 14.26 9.39
CA TRP A 1028 10.57 13.57 8.82
C TRP A 1028 11.86 14.35 9.05
N ALA A 1029 11.84 15.67 8.83
CA ALA A 1029 12.99 16.54 9.09
C ALA A 1029 13.38 16.62 10.58
N TRP A 1030 12.42 16.45 11.49
CA TRP A 1030 12.61 16.50 12.95
C TRP A 1030 12.97 15.14 13.59
N GLY A 1031 12.48 14.04 13.03
CA GLY A 1031 12.29 12.77 13.72
C GLY A 1031 13.57 11.96 13.96
N LYS A 1032 14.20 12.13 15.13
CA LYS A 1032 15.25 11.21 15.63
C LYS A 1032 14.77 10.18 16.66
N SER A 1033 13.60 10.39 17.28
CA SER A 1033 13.04 9.47 18.27
C SER A 1033 12.13 8.43 17.63
N GLU A 1034 12.16 7.20 18.14
CA GLU A 1034 11.36 6.08 17.61
C GLU A 1034 9.88 6.41 17.51
N ALA A 1035 9.30 7.07 18.52
CA ALA A 1035 7.90 7.50 18.49
C ALA A 1035 7.54 8.41 17.29
N ILE A 1036 8.47 9.30 16.87
CA ILE A 1036 8.24 10.16 15.69
C ILE A 1036 8.37 9.30 14.42
N LYS A 1037 9.32 8.37 14.37
CA LYS A 1037 9.47 7.46 13.22
C LYS A 1037 8.22 6.58 13.05
N THR A 1038 7.72 5.98 14.12
CA THR A 1038 6.48 5.19 14.11
C THR A 1038 5.29 6.03 13.66
N HIS A 1039 5.14 7.24 14.20
CA HIS A 1039 4.05 8.14 13.80
C HIS A 1039 4.17 8.57 12.33
N VAL A 1040 5.37 8.89 11.84
CA VAL A 1040 5.60 9.25 10.43
C VAL A 1040 5.30 8.07 9.50
N ARG A 1041 5.74 6.85 9.84
CA ARG A 1041 5.36 5.63 9.09
C ARG A 1041 3.85 5.46 9.00
N TYR A 1042 3.16 5.65 10.11
CA TYR A 1042 1.69 5.59 10.14
C TYR A 1042 1.06 6.62 9.20
N LEU A 1043 1.52 7.87 9.23
CA LEU A 1043 1.04 8.93 8.32
C LEU A 1043 1.31 8.59 6.85
N MET A 1044 2.47 8.00 6.55
CA MET A 1044 2.84 7.53 5.22
C MET A 1044 1.93 6.40 4.74
N SER A 1045 1.61 5.42 5.60
CA SER A 1045 0.66 4.35 5.27
C SER A 1045 -0.74 4.89 4.99
N GLN A 1046 -1.21 5.87 5.77
CA GLN A 1046 -2.47 6.57 5.54
C GLN A 1046 -2.46 7.36 4.22
N ARG A 1047 -1.35 8.02 3.92
CA ARG A 1047 -1.18 8.74 2.66
C ARG A 1047 -1.15 7.78 1.48
N PHE A 1048 -0.48 6.64 1.61
CA PHE A 1048 -0.46 5.57 0.62
C PHE A 1048 -1.87 5.11 0.29
N GLN A 1049 -2.79 5.04 1.26
CA GLN A 1049 -4.19 4.61 1.10
C GLN A 1049 -5.02 5.44 0.09
N LYS A 1050 -4.61 6.67 -0.24
CA LYS A 1050 -5.23 7.46 -1.32
C LYS A 1050 -4.94 6.84 -2.68
N GLU A 1051 -5.95 6.78 -3.56
CA GLU A 1051 -5.84 6.01 -4.81
C GLU A 1051 -4.82 6.59 -5.78
N ASP A 1052 -4.82 7.90 -5.98
CA ASP A 1052 -3.83 8.62 -6.79
C ASP A 1052 -2.40 8.36 -6.28
N VAL A 1053 -2.20 8.55 -4.97
CA VAL A 1053 -0.89 8.38 -4.34
C VAL A 1053 -0.42 6.92 -4.45
N ARG A 1054 -1.31 5.95 -4.27
CA ARG A 1054 -0.99 4.53 -4.43
C ARG A 1054 -0.44 4.22 -5.79
N LEU A 1055 -1.22 4.53 -6.82
CA LEU A 1055 -0.96 4.03 -8.16
C LEU A 1055 0.41 4.54 -8.61
N SER A 1056 0.71 5.81 -8.32
CA SER A 1056 2.02 6.40 -8.57
C SER A 1056 3.13 5.74 -7.75
N LEU A 1057 2.94 5.56 -6.44
CA LEU A 1057 3.97 4.96 -5.57
C LEU A 1057 4.21 3.47 -5.89
N GLU A 1058 3.19 2.71 -6.26
CA GLU A 1058 3.33 1.33 -6.74
C GLU A 1058 4.13 1.27 -8.04
N MET A 1059 3.80 2.11 -9.02
CA MET A 1059 4.52 2.16 -10.29
C MET A 1059 6.01 2.46 -10.06
N LEU A 1060 6.30 3.46 -9.23
CA LEU A 1060 7.67 3.84 -8.86
C LEU A 1060 8.40 2.74 -8.09
N LEU A 1061 7.75 2.12 -7.10
CA LEU A 1061 8.35 1.03 -6.33
C LEU A 1061 8.64 -0.16 -7.23
N PHE A 1062 7.75 -0.52 -8.16
CA PHE A 1062 7.98 -1.61 -9.11
C PHE A 1062 9.08 -1.28 -10.10
N ASP A 1063 9.23 -0.03 -10.53
CA ASP A 1063 10.40 0.42 -11.31
C ASP A 1063 11.70 0.21 -10.50
N CYS A 1064 11.75 0.66 -9.24
CA CYS A 1064 12.90 0.43 -8.35
C CYS A 1064 13.20 -1.07 -8.18
N MET A 1065 12.18 -1.88 -7.90
CA MET A 1065 12.31 -3.32 -7.71
C MET A 1065 12.74 -4.05 -8.99
N ASN A 1066 12.34 -3.55 -10.16
CA ASN A 1066 12.77 -4.08 -11.46
C ASN A 1066 14.25 -3.79 -11.75
N ILE A 1067 14.77 -2.67 -11.26
CA ILE A 1067 16.20 -2.34 -11.34
C ILE A 1067 17.00 -3.23 -10.38
N LEU A 1068 16.47 -3.49 -9.19
CA LEU A 1068 17.08 -4.25 -8.08
C LEU A 1068 16.87 -5.78 -8.15
N LYS A 1069 16.48 -6.32 -9.32
CA LYS A 1069 15.95 -7.69 -9.49
C LYS A 1069 16.82 -8.86 -8.98
N THR A 1070 18.05 -8.60 -8.56
CA THR A 1070 19.01 -9.57 -8.02
C THR A 1070 18.83 -9.87 -6.53
N SER A 1071 18.08 -9.08 -5.75
CA SER A 1071 17.95 -9.37 -4.31
C SER A 1071 16.88 -10.43 -4.01
N GLU A 1072 17.27 -11.47 -3.26
CA GLU A 1072 16.37 -12.51 -2.76
C GLU A 1072 15.29 -11.92 -1.84
N SER A 1073 15.60 -10.81 -1.15
CA SER A 1073 14.69 -10.06 -0.28
C SER A 1073 13.46 -9.49 -1.03
N LEU A 1074 13.61 -9.13 -2.30
CA LEU A 1074 12.55 -8.58 -3.13
C LEU A 1074 11.67 -9.66 -3.77
N SER A 1075 12.16 -10.90 -3.86
CA SER A 1075 11.40 -12.02 -4.44
C SER A 1075 10.11 -12.31 -3.65
N HIS A 1076 10.16 -12.18 -2.32
CA HIS A 1076 9.01 -12.34 -1.44
C HIS A 1076 7.96 -11.23 -1.66
N LEU A 1077 8.40 -9.97 -1.71
CA LEU A 1077 7.53 -8.82 -1.95
C LEU A 1077 6.87 -8.88 -3.33
N TRP A 1078 7.64 -9.28 -4.36
CA TRP A 1078 7.13 -9.56 -5.70
C TRP A 1078 6.11 -10.69 -5.72
N THR A 1079 6.38 -11.78 -5.00
CA THR A 1079 5.48 -12.94 -4.93
C THR A 1079 4.15 -12.54 -4.29
N LYS A 1080 4.22 -11.77 -3.20
CA LYS A 1080 3.06 -11.24 -2.48
C LYS A 1080 2.24 -10.25 -3.32
N ALA A 1081 2.89 -9.39 -4.11
CA ALA A 1081 2.23 -8.42 -4.99
C ALA A 1081 1.58 -9.06 -6.24
N ASN A 1082 2.13 -10.17 -6.77
CA ASN A 1082 1.71 -10.74 -8.06
C ASN A 1082 0.93 -12.06 -7.97
N TYR A 1083 1.15 -12.90 -6.96
CA TYR A 1083 0.73 -14.31 -6.99
C TYR A 1083 -0.36 -14.70 -5.98
N LEU A 1084 -0.68 -13.83 -5.01
CA LEU A 1084 -2.05 -13.54 -4.57
C LEU A 1084 -3.20 -14.43 -5.09
N PHE A 1085 -3.77 -13.87 -6.16
CA PHE A 1085 -4.72 -14.43 -7.11
C PHE A 1085 -4.35 -13.78 -8.42
N SER A 1086 -3.60 -14.46 -9.29
CA SER A 1086 -3.18 -14.01 -10.64
C SER A 1086 -3.36 -12.51 -10.90
N GLY A 1087 -2.56 -11.68 -10.23
CA GLY A 1087 -2.68 -10.23 -10.33
C GLY A 1087 -4.06 -9.66 -9.99
N ALA A 1088 -4.50 -9.77 -8.75
CA ALA A 1088 -5.61 -9.02 -8.15
C ALA A 1088 -5.05 -8.16 -7.00
N SER A 1089 -5.38 -6.86 -7.00
CA SER A 1089 -4.89 -5.95 -5.96
C SER A 1089 -5.76 -6.09 -4.71
N LEU A 1090 -5.19 -6.70 -3.66
CA LEU A 1090 -5.85 -6.81 -2.36
C LEU A 1090 -6.27 -5.44 -1.84
N ARG A 1091 -5.48 -4.39 -2.11
CA ARG A 1091 -5.78 -3.01 -1.69
C ARG A 1091 -6.99 -2.37 -2.36
N ASP A 1092 -7.47 -3.00 -3.42
CA ASP A 1092 -8.55 -2.50 -4.25
C ASP A 1092 -9.87 -3.16 -3.89
N ILE A 1093 -9.78 -4.46 -3.72
CA ILE A 1093 -10.67 -5.34 -2.97
C ILE A 1093 -10.99 -4.72 -1.57
N LEU A 1094 -9.96 -4.26 -0.83
CA LEU A 1094 -10.02 -3.62 0.49
C LEU A 1094 -10.69 -2.21 0.52
N SER A 1095 -10.93 -1.55 -0.61
CA SER A 1095 -11.53 -0.19 -0.64
C SER A 1095 -12.97 -0.15 -1.19
N HIS A 1096 -13.53 -1.31 -1.55
CA HIS A 1096 -14.91 -1.42 -2.02
C HIS A 1096 -15.93 -1.35 -0.86
N GLY A 1097 -15.48 -1.33 0.40
CA GLY A 1097 -16.34 -1.38 1.58
C GLY A 1097 -17.01 -2.74 1.81
N SER A 1098 -16.57 -3.78 1.08
CA SER A 1098 -17.01 -5.15 1.29
C SER A 1098 -16.15 -5.79 2.37
N THR A 1099 -16.78 -6.16 3.48
CA THR A 1099 -16.06 -6.63 4.66
C THR A 1099 -15.20 -7.86 4.33
N ILE A 1100 -15.66 -8.85 3.55
CA ILE A 1100 -14.87 -10.04 3.12
C ILE A 1100 -13.58 -9.67 2.41
N LEU A 1101 -13.67 -8.65 1.59
CA LEU A 1101 -12.61 -8.21 0.72
C LEU A 1101 -11.61 -7.41 1.56
N GLU A 1102 -12.11 -6.69 2.59
CA GLU A 1102 -11.31 -6.09 3.66
C GLU A 1102 -10.56 -7.12 4.53
N ILE A 1103 -11.12 -8.31 4.55
CA ILE A 1103 -10.75 -9.42 5.41
C ILE A 1103 -9.70 -10.29 4.73
N VAL A 1104 -10.00 -10.84 3.55
CA VAL A 1104 -9.07 -11.63 2.74
C VAL A 1104 -7.81 -10.79 2.44
N GLY A 1105 -7.96 -9.45 2.36
CA GLY A 1105 -6.86 -8.48 2.31
C GLY A 1105 -5.98 -8.39 3.55
N GLY A 1106 -6.55 -8.48 4.76
CA GLY A 1106 -5.79 -8.62 6.01
C GLY A 1106 -5.12 -9.98 6.14
N SER A 1107 -5.70 -10.97 5.49
CA SER A 1107 -5.43 -12.37 5.78
C SER A 1107 -4.29 -13.01 5.05
N LEU A 1108 -4.09 -12.51 3.84
CA LEU A 1108 -2.94 -12.84 3.02
C LEU A 1108 -1.70 -12.09 3.49
N ASP A 1109 -1.80 -11.40 4.63
CA ASP A 1109 -0.77 -10.56 5.16
C ASP A 1109 -0.50 -10.72 6.65
N LYS A 1110 0.61 -11.36 6.98
CA LYS A 1110 1.11 -11.37 8.37
C LYS A 1110 1.64 -10.00 8.81
N ASP A 1111 2.00 -9.12 7.87
CA ASP A 1111 2.58 -7.79 8.09
C ASP A 1111 2.10 -6.85 6.94
N ASP A 1112 1.03 -6.09 7.16
CA ASP A 1112 0.42 -5.09 6.25
C ASP A 1112 1.27 -4.68 5.01
N LEU A 1113 0.85 -5.04 3.79
CA LEU A 1113 1.57 -4.88 2.52
C LEU A 1113 1.79 -3.41 2.22
N PRO A 1114 0.80 -2.50 2.44
CA PRO A 1114 1.05 -1.07 2.60
C PRO A 1114 2.25 -0.75 3.48
N SER A 1115 2.30 -1.25 4.72
CA SER A 1115 3.44 -1.03 5.61
C SER A 1115 4.74 -1.62 5.08
N GLN A 1116 4.75 -2.81 4.46
CA GLN A 1116 5.96 -3.37 3.81
C GLN A 1116 6.41 -2.55 2.61
N PHE A 1117 5.47 -2.03 1.81
CA PHE A 1117 5.75 -1.12 0.71
C PHE A 1117 6.31 0.20 1.24
N ILE A 1118 5.72 0.77 2.30
CA ILE A 1118 6.23 1.97 2.97
C ILE A 1118 7.62 1.71 3.53
N ASP A 1119 7.85 0.61 4.21
CA ASP A 1119 9.15 0.24 4.77
C ASP A 1119 10.19 0.09 3.67
N LYS A 1120 9.85 -0.55 2.54
CA LYS A 1120 10.75 -0.66 1.40
C LYS A 1120 11.01 0.69 0.72
N MET A 1121 9.99 1.52 0.52
CA MET A 1121 10.15 2.88 -0.01
C MET A 1121 11.03 3.73 0.90
N LEU A 1122 10.82 3.64 2.22
CA LEU A 1122 11.62 4.33 3.22
C LEU A 1122 13.07 3.86 3.22
N GLU A 1123 13.29 2.54 3.14
CA GLU A 1123 14.62 1.96 3.00
C GLU A 1123 15.37 2.57 1.81
N LEU A 1124 14.72 2.62 0.65
CA LEU A 1124 15.27 3.21 -0.57
C LEU A 1124 15.52 4.72 -0.43
N ILE A 1125 14.58 5.47 0.17
CA ILE A 1125 14.71 6.91 0.41
C ILE A 1125 15.88 7.20 1.35
N GLU A 1126 16.02 6.45 2.44
CA GLU A 1126 17.12 6.57 3.40
C GLU A 1126 18.47 6.21 2.76
N ASP A 1127 18.48 5.25 1.83
CA ASP A 1127 19.69 4.82 1.11
C ASP A 1127 20.10 5.78 -0.01
N SER A 1128 19.22 6.68 -0.46
CA SER A 1128 19.46 7.56 -1.61
C SER A 1128 20.76 8.36 -1.54
N GLU A 1129 21.13 8.91 -0.37
CA GLU A 1129 22.37 9.65 -0.20
C GLU A 1129 23.61 8.74 -0.27
N GLY A 1130 23.51 7.52 0.27
CA GLY A 1130 24.56 6.51 0.21
C GLY A 1130 24.78 5.98 -1.20
N ILE A 1131 23.69 5.69 -1.92
CA ILE A 1131 23.71 5.26 -3.32
C ILE A 1131 24.33 6.34 -4.20
N ARG A 1132 23.96 7.62 -4.01
CA ARG A 1132 24.56 8.75 -4.74
C ARG A 1132 26.04 8.90 -4.44
N ALA A 1133 26.46 8.83 -3.18
CA ALA A 1133 27.88 8.91 -2.83
C ALA A 1133 28.69 7.74 -3.43
N LEU A 1134 28.12 6.53 -3.46
CA LEU A 1134 28.71 5.35 -4.09
C LEU A 1134 28.88 5.54 -5.62
N SER A 1135 27.84 6.07 -6.26
CA SER A 1135 27.82 6.44 -7.68
C SER A 1135 28.91 7.46 -8.03
N ASP A 1136 28.97 8.56 -7.27
CA ASP A 1136 29.93 9.64 -7.49
C ASP A 1136 31.38 9.15 -7.26
N LEU A 1137 31.60 8.32 -6.24
CA LEU A 1137 32.91 7.71 -5.99
C LEU A 1137 33.34 6.80 -7.14
N TRP A 1138 32.42 6.00 -7.68
CA TRP A 1138 32.68 5.16 -8.86
C TRP A 1138 32.99 6.02 -10.09
N GLY A 1139 32.22 7.08 -10.36
CA GLY A 1139 32.46 7.98 -11.48
C GLY A 1139 33.83 8.66 -11.41
N ARG A 1140 34.30 8.98 -10.19
CA ARG A 1140 35.64 9.55 -9.95
C ARG A 1140 36.75 8.51 -10.07
N SER A 1141 36.58 7.29 -9.55
CA SER A 1141 37.63 6.27 -9.57
C SER A 1141 37.73 5.53 -10.91
N LYS A 1142 36.62 5.47 -11.68
CA LYS A 1142 36.47 4.75 -12.95
C LYS A 1142 36.90 3.27 -12.87
N LEU A 1143 36.81 2.68 -11.67
CA LEU A 1143 37.19 1.28 -11.44
C LEU A 1143 36.18 0.32 -12.09
N THR A 1144 36.69 -0.70 -12.77
CA THR A 1144 35.88 -1.74 -13.44
C THR A 1144 35.89 -3.07 -12.69
N ASP A 1145 36.68 -3.18 -11.62
CA ASP A 1145 36.79 -4.37 -10.77
C ASP A 1145 36.10 -4.13 -9.44
N GLN A 1146 35.18 -5.02 -9.06
CA GLN A 1146 34.39 -4.86 -7.83
C GLN A 1146 35.29 -4.95 -6.59
N GLN A 1147 36.27 -5.85 -6.58
CA GLN A 1147 37.13 -6.06 -5.41
C GLN A 1147 38.02 -4.84 -5.15
N GLN A 1148 38.62 -4.28 -6.19
CA GLN A 1148 39.40 -3.04 -6.08
C GLN A 1148 38.56 -1.86 -5.56
N PHE A 1149 37.30 -1.80 -5.97
CA PHE A 1149 36.39 -0.77 -5.47
C PHE A 1149 35.97 -1.00 -4.01
N GLU A 1150 35.75 -2.25 -3.61
CA GLU A 1150 35.52 -2.61 -2.21
C GLU A 1150 36.73 -2.28 -1.31
N ASP A 1151 37.95 -2.50 -1.82
CA ASP A 1151 39.20 -2.16 -1.13
C ASP A 1151 39.33 -0.64 -0.97
N LEU A 1152 39.02 0.15 -2.03
CA LEU A 1152 38.99 1.61 -1.97
C LEU A 1152 38.02 2.12 -0.90
N ILE A 1153 36.80 1.55 -0.83
CA ILE A 1153 35.80 1.89 0.19
C ILE A 1153 36.30 1.54 1.62
N SER A 1154 37.17 0.54 1.72
CA SER A 1154 37.70 0.03 2.99
C SER A 1154 38.96 0.75 3.47
N THR A 1155 39.48 1.72 2.70
CA THR A 1155 40.62 2.54 3.10
C THR A 1155 40.29 3.46 4.29
N ASP A 1156 41.24 3.66 5.19
CA ASP A 1156 41.15 4.59 6.34
C ASP A 1156 41.41 6.05 5.95
N ASP A 1157 41.10 6.43 4.70
CA ASP A 1157 41.17 7.82 4.28
C ASP A 1157 39.94 8.60 4.76
N ASP A 1158 40.06 9.18 5.94
CA ASP A 1158 39.03 10.03 6.54
C ASP A 1158 39.05 11.47 5.98
N SER A 1159 39.88 11.79 4.98
CA SER A 1159 39.87 13.11 4.32
C SER A 1159 38.83 13.22 3.20
N ASP A 1160 38.43 12.10 2.59
CA ASP A 1160 37.46 12.09 1.49
C ASP A 1160 36.00 12.10 2.01
N LEU A 1161 35.28 13.17 1.70
CA LEU A 1161 33.88 13.37 2.09
C LEU A 1161 32.94 12.27 1.57
N LEU A 1162 33.20 11.70 0.38
CA LEU A 1162 32.39 10.63 -0.19
C LEU A 1162 32.61 9.32 0.59
N LEU A 1163 33.87 8.99 0.90
CA LEU A 1163 34.21 7.82 1.73
C LEU A 1163 33.60 7.96 3.12
N GLN A 1164 33.64 9.14 3.75
CA GLN A 1164 32.98 9.38 5.03
C GLN A 1164 31.45 9.12 4.97
N LYS A 1165 30.78 9.61 3.91
CA LYS A 1165 29.34 9.38 3.70
C LYS A 1165 29.02 7.90 3.55
N ILE A 1166 29.80 7.17 2.75
CA ILE A 1166 29.64 5.72 2.53
C ILE A 1166 29.92 4.94 3.82
N LYS A 1167 31.00 5.24 4.55
CA LYS A 1167 31.33 4.60 5.85
C LYS A 1167 30.22 4.82 6.87
N LYS A 1168 29.70 6.04 6.98
CA LYS A 1168 28.58 6.37 7.88
C LYS A 1168 27.31 5.62 7.51
N TRP A 1169 27.00 5.55 6.21
CA TRP A 1169 25.87 4.78 5.70
C TRP A 1169 26.01 3.28 6.00
N LYS A 1170 27.18 2.67 5.75
CA LYS A 1170 27.50 1.27 6.08
C LYS A 1170 27.32 0.98 7.58
N LYS A 1171 27.81 1.86 8.45
CA LYS A 1171 27.71 1.72 9.91
C LYS A 1171 26.26 1.75 10.42
N ASN A 1172 25.39 2.50 9.76
CA ASN A 1172 23.97 2.58 10.14
C ASN A 1172 23.17 1.33 9.72
N ARG A 1173 23.67 0.55 8.75
CA ARG A 1173 22.97 -0.61 8.15
C ARG A 1173 23.40 -1.98 8.69
N SER A 1174 24.52 -2.08 9.41
CA SER A 1174 25.11 -3.35 9.88
C SER A 1174 24.31 -4.12 10.96
N GLN A 1175 23.04 -3.77 11.21
CA GLN A 1175 22.19 -4.37 12.26
C GLN A 1175 20.95 -5.14 11.75
N GLY A 1176 20.82 -5.45 10.45
CA GLY A 1176 19.89 -6.52 10.03
C GLY A 1176 18.93 -6.27 8.85
N THR A 1177 19.24 -5.37 7.91
CA THR A 1177 18.50 -5.27 6.62
C THR A 1177 19.47 -5.23 5.44
N VAL A 1178 18.95 -5.59 4.26
CA VAL A 1178 19.54 -5.61 2.91
C VAL A 1178 20.89 -4.88 2.80
N GLY A 1179 21.94 -5.61 2.42
CA GLY A 1179 23.30 -5.11 2.44
C GLY A 1179 23.54 -4.04 1.38
N TRP A 1180 24.32 -3.00 1.70
CA TRP A 1180 24.82 -2.00 0.74
C TRP A 1180 25.50 -2.62 -0.51
N LYS A 1181 25.95 -3.88 -0.39
CA LYS A 1181 26.50 -4.70 -1.48
C LYS A 1181 25.49 -4.99 -2.61
N ASP A 1182 24.19 -5.00 -2.32
CA ASP A 1182 23.18 -5.20 -3.36
C ASP A 1182 23.21 -4.05 -4.38
N TYR A 1183 23.51 -2.83 -3.93
CA TYR A 1183 23.68 -1.66 -4.80
C TYR A 1183 24.99 -1.67 -5.58
N LEU A 1184 26.04 -2.35 -5.10
CA LEU A 1184 27.27 -2.54 -5.89
C LEU A 1184 27.00 -3.30 -7.19
N SER A 1185 26.07 -4.24 -7.18
CA SER A 1185 25.68 -5.01 -8.38
C SER A 1185 25.05 -4.15 -9.49
N LEU A 1186 24.65 -2.91 -9.17
CA LEU A 1186 24.10 -1.96 -10.13
C LEU A 1186 25.18 -1.13 -10.82
N LEU A 1187 26.32 -0.94 -10.16
CA LEU A 1187 27.48 -0.28 -10.75
C LEU A 1187 28.07 -1.16 -11.85
N PRO A 1188 28.71 -0.57 -12.86
CA PRO A 1188 29.16 -1.30 -14.05
C PRO A 1188 30.48 -2.06 -13.81
N PHE A 1189 30.54 -2.85 -12.73
CA PHE A 1189 31.63 -3.80 -12.46
C PHE A 1189 31.50 -5.08 -13.31
N ASN A 1190 32.52 -5.94 -13.20
CA ASN A 1190 32.65 -7.20 -13.93
C ASN A 1190 32.40 -8.42 -13.06
#